data_AF-A0A8H6W6E3-F1
#
_entry.id   AF-A0A8H6W6E3-F1
#
_cell.length_a   1.000
_cell.length_b   1.000
_cell.length_c   1.000
_cell.angle_alpha   90.00
_cell.angle_beta   90.00
_cell.angle_gamma   90.00
#
_symmetry.space_group_name_H-M   'P 1'
#
loop_
_entity.id
_entity.type
_entity.pdbx_description
1 polymer ?
#
loop_
_entity_poly.entity_id
_entity_poly.type
_entity_poly.pdbx_seq_one_letter_code
_entity_poly.pdbx_strand_id
1 'polypeptide(L)'
;MIPAKRVAALSTKLSPAVAATSRATHTSGKTGRWQSSQAALVVPRRVSRAHTINRTFPKRLYASESKSTRRPHFDKILIANRGEIACRVIRTARKLGIKSVAVYSEADRDSMHVKLADEAYCIGPAPSSESYLRSDKIIEVCRRSGAQAVHPGYGFLSENAQFSEDLASAGIVFIGPPPSAIVSMGSKSESKNIMSAAGVPCVPGYHGEEQTPEFLFEKAQQIGFPVLIKAIHGGGGKGMRTVTKPTFAAFQEALSSAQRESLKAFGNDTVLVEKYIERPRHVEVQVFADTLGNVVSLWERDCSVQRRNQKIIEEAPAPGLTPELRADLSAKAIAAAKAVNYVGAGTVEFIFDNDTSKFYFMEMNTRLQVEHPVTEMVTGLDLVEWQLEVAAGNTLPLPQASIPLVGHAFEARIYAENPRNNFLPDSGSLLHLSTPTPTLVFATPFAPTLAADGAELTPSLSSENVLPSVRLEQGFGQGAQIGVFYDPMIAKLVVHGRDRTEALRILRKALDEYHVVGVSTNVEFLRTLAGNKAFIDEEVETGFIPKHFDELFPPVQPPSPALLAQAALFMVLRDHPISSPTPWTSLSSRRFGGDVYERPITLQEEMAASDGSPATVTVKSAGPGHFHVSVHAQDTTHFRSVAAELLSPTTLSCALDDANERITIVSQPPPAGVPARAGAPTTMERIHIFNGGAKTTLVVPAPKWLLTLSEDVLSAGKGALRAPMPSLVVEVRVKVGERVEKGQAVVVLESMKTETVLRSDVAGIVKAVGCKNGEMVEEGRELVEIEEDGPSED
;
A
#
# COMPACT_ATOMS: atom_id res chain seq x y z
N MET A 1 39.90 -34.20 18.39
CA MET A 1 40.72 -34.76 19.50
C MET A 1 40.99 -33.66 20.53
N ILE A 2 41.09 -34.01 21.81
CA ILE A 2 41.42 -33.12 22.93
C ILE A 2 42.50 -33.84 23.75
N PRO A 3 43.59 -33.17 24.17
CA PRO A 3 43.70 -32.83 25.59
C PRO A 3 44.27 -31.43 25.85
N ALA A 4 43.76 -30.77 26.89
CA ALA A 4 44.34 -29.55 27.48
C ALA A 4 45.12 -29.89 28.76
N LYS A 5 45.99 -28.97 29.23
CA LYS A 5 46.47 -28.93 30.62
C LYS A 5 46.78 -27.50 31.09
N ARG A 6 46.69 -27.30 32.41
CA ARG A 6 46.75 -26.02 33.17
C ARG A 6 47.80 -26.15 34.30
N VAL A 7 47.85 -25.14 35.21
CA VAL A 7 48.60 -25.01 36.50
C VAL A 7 49.84 -24.10 36.33
N ALA A 8 50.16 -23.10 37.18
CA ALA A 8 49.68 -22.61 38.51
C ALA A 8 49.90 -21.05 38.60
N ALA A 9 49.77 -20.29 39.70
CA ALA A 9 48.88 -20.20 40.88
C ALA A 9 49.33 -19.00 41.79
N LEU A 10 48.60 -18.67 42.87
CA LEU A 10 48.82 -17.56 43.86
C LEU A 10 48.43 -16.14 43.34
N SER A 11 47.66 -15.25 44.00
CA SER A 11 47.27 -14.97 45.40
C SER A 11 48.34 -14.19 46.20
N THR A 12 48.13 -12.97 46.71
CA THR A 12 47.02 -12.55 47.61
C THR A 12 46.69 -11.04 47.63
N LYS A 13 45.40 -10.77 47.95
CA LYS A 13 44.78 -9.64 48.69
C LYS A 13 45.66 -8.51 49.28
N LEU A 14 45.19 -7.24 49.16
CA LEU A 14 44.50 -6.50 50.26
C LEU A 14 44.08 -5.06 49.86
N SER A 15 42.88 -4.65 50.29
CA SER A 15 42.43 -3.25 50.44
C SER A 15 42.19 -2.97 51.93
N PRO A 16 42.20 -1.72 52.41
CA PRO A 16 40.97 -0.91 52.50
C PRO A 16 41.26 0.61 52.24
N ALA A 17 40.43 1.64 52.52
CA ALA A 17 39.13 1.79 53.21
C ALA A 17 38.35 3.01 52.58
N VAL A 18 37.00 3.10 52.61
CA VAL A 18 36.12 3.71 53.66
C VAL A 18 36.48 5.20 53.93
N ALA A 19 35.61 6.21 53.94
CA ALA A 19 34.13 6.39 53.96
C ALA A 19 33.79 7.82 53.44
N ALA A 20 32.56 8.37 53.44
CA ALA A 20 31.18 7.91 53.22
C ALA A 20 30.23 9.13 53.42
N THR A 21 29.03 9.09 52.82
CA THR A 21 27.79 9.79 53.26
C THR A 21 27.81 11.26 53.75
N SER A 22 26.99 12.09 53.12
CA SER A 22 25.98 12.87 53.87
C SER A 22 24.67 12.93 53.07
N ARG A 23 23.60 13.47 53.67
CA ARG A 23 22.19 13.37 53.24
C ARG A 23 21.52 14.73 53.43
N ALA A 24 20.32 14.91 52.86
CA ALA A 24 19.30 15.90 53.28
C ALA A 24 19.59 17.39 52.87
N THR A 25 18.61 18.31 52.68
CA THR A 25 17.13 18.21 52.57
C THR A 25 16.48 19.52 52.05
N HIS A 26 15.23 19.42 51.57
CA HIS A 26 14.13 20.41 51.71
C HIS A 26 14.10 21.79 50.97
N THR A 27 13.16 21.85 50.01
CA THR A 27 12.09 22.86 49.81
C THR A 27 12.32 24.33 49.41
N SER A 28 11.69 24.65 48.27
CA SER A 28 10.78 25.80 48.01
C SER A 28 11.35 27.21 47.74
N GLY A 29 10.66 27.94 46.84
CA GLY A 29 10.93 29.35 46.51
C GLY A 29 10.39 29.74 45.13
N LYS A 30 9.22 30.42 45.08
CA LYS A 30 8.57 30.88 43.83
C LYS A 30 9.12 32.23 43.34
N THR A 31 8.76 32.58 42.10
CA THR A 31 8.70 33.93 41.47
C THR A 31 10.01 34.52 40.89
N GLY A 32 9.87 35.30 39.80
CA GLY A 32 10.98 35.99 39.12
C GLY A 32 10.74 36.23 37.61
N ARG A 33 9.89 37.19 37.24
CA ARG A 33 9.58 37.56 35.84
C ARG A 33 10.34 38.84 35.44
N TRP A 34 11.07 38.84 34.33
CA TRP A 34 11.68 40.05 33.75
C TRP A 34 11.68 40.07 32.21
N GLN A 35 11.76 41.27 31.62
CA GLN A 35 11.73 41.52 30.17
C GLN A 35 12.75 42.61 29.76
N SER A 36 13.13 42.59 28.47
CA SER A 36 13.43 43.72 27.56
C SER A 36 14.68 44.65 27.71
N SER A 37 15.41 44.74 26.58
CA SER A 37 15.77 45.95 25.78
C SER A 37 17.07 46.80 25.95
N GLN A 38 17.93 46.71 24.92
CA GLN A 38 18.47 47.78 24.00
C GLN A 38 19.67 48.73 24.33
N ALA A 39 20.51 48.93 23.26
CA ALA A 39 21.23 50.15 22.80
C ALA A 39 22.47 50.70 23.59
N ALA A 40 23.42 51.52 23.05
CA ALA A 40 23.98 51.79 21.68
C ALA A 40 25.22 52.77 21.75
N LEU A 41 25.74 53.30 20.60
CA LEU A 41 26.75 54.41 20.33
C LEU A 41 28.25 54.05 20.00
N VAL A 42 29.10 54.86 19.27
CA VAL A 42 28.98 55.73 18.04
C VAL A 42 30.32 56.43 17.56
N VAL A 43 30.62 56.52 16.22
CA VAL A 43 31.49 57.52 15.46
C VAL A 43 33.04 57.54 15.76
N PRO A 44 34.05 58.21 15.07
CA PRO A 44 34.20 59.13 13.88
C PRO A 44 35.22 58.67 12.75
N ARG A 45 36.01 59.55 12.03
CA ARG A 45 35.62 60.29 10.77
C ARG A 45 36.77 61.08 10.01
N ARG A 46 37.10 60.74 8.72
CA ARG A 46 37.83 61.53 7.63
C ARG A 46 39.35 61.87 7.82
N VAL A 47 40.19 62.40 6.87
CA VAL A 47 40.06 63.30 5.66
C VAL A 47 41.19 63.17 4.56
N SER A 48 40.84 63.08 3.25
CA SER A 48 41.57 63.46 1.96
C SER A 48 42.99 62.90 1.63
N ARG A 49 43.56 62.88 0.39
CA ARG A 49 43.40 63.52 -0.98
C ARG A 49 44.22 62.65 -2.03
N ALA A 50 44.46 62.87 -3.35
CA ALA A 50 44.07 63.75 -4.48
C ALA A 50 44.51 63.17 -5.87
N HIS A 51 43.84 63.53 -7.01
CA HIS A 51 44.25 63.42 -8.45
C HIS A 51 44.65 62.03 -9.05
N THR A 52 44.35 61.64 -10.32
CA THR A 52 44.43 62.37 -11.62
C THR A 52 43.27 61.95 -12.60
N ILE A 53 43.34 62.32 -13.90
CA ILE A 53 42.20 62.60 -14.81
C ILE A 53 41.95 61.57 -15.95
N ASN A 54 40.66 61.36 -16.27
CA ASN A 54 39.99 60.83 -17.49
C ASN A 54 40.64 59.77 -18.42
N ARG A 55 39.85 58.74 -18.72
CA ARG A 55 39.45 58.43 -20.11
C ARG A 55 38.03 57.87 -20.18
N THR A 56 37.24 58.33 -21.15
CA THR A 56 35.82 57.97 -21.33
C THR A 56 35.62 56.90 -22.40
N PHE A 57 34.76 55.91 -22.12
CA PHE A 57 34.13 55.06 -23.13
C PHE A 57 32.61 55.17 -23.04
N PRO A 58 31.86 54.99 -24.14
CA PRO A 58 30.44 55.33 -24.21
C PRO A 58 29.55 54.34 -23.45
N LYS A 59 28.44 54.84 -22.90
CA LYS A 59 27.38 54.01 -22.32
C LYS A 59 26.80 53.09 -23.41
N ARG A 60 27.03 51.77 -23.31
CA ARG A 60 26.04 50.82 -23.85
C ARG A 60 24.78 50.94 -22.98
N LEU A 61 23.63 51.01 -23.65
CA LEU A 61 22.34 50.81 -22.99
C LEU A 61 22.31 49.37 -22.49
N TYR A 62 22.31 49.18 -21.17
CA TYR A 62 21.89 47.91 -20.61
C TYR A 62 20.40 47.76 -20.92
N ALA A 63 20.05 46.78 -21.76
CA ALA A 63 18.68 46.30 -21.84
C ALA A 63 18.26 45.86 -20.43
N SER A 64 17.06 46.23 -20.00
CA SER A 64 16.53 45.79 -18.72
C SER A 64 16.29 44.29 -18.77
N GLU A 65 17.16 43.50 -18.13
CA GLU A 65 16.91 42.09 -17.89
C GLU A 65 15.58 41.95 -17.16
N SER A 66 14.62 41.30 -17.82
CA SER A 66 13.31 41.01 -17.25
C SER A 66 13.51 40.04 -16.09
N LYS A 67 13.48 40.56 -14.85
CA LYS A 67 13.38 39.72 -13.67
C LYS A 67 12.08 38.93 -13.75
N SER A 68 12.19 37.65 -14.08
CA SER A 68 11.05 36.73 -14.02
C SER A 68 10.48 36.75 -12.60
N THR A 69 9.32 37.37 -12.44
CA THR A 69 8.60 37.41 -11.17
C THR A 69 7.83 36.11 -11.02
N ARG A 70 8.46 35.12 -10.36
CA ARG A 70 7.79 33.90 -9.90
C ARG A 70 6.48 34.29 -9.22
N ARG A 71 5.37 33.75 -9.74
CA ARG A 71 4.03 34.01 -9.26
C ARG A 71 3.86 33.40 -7.86
N PRO A 72 3.09 34.03 -6.97
CA PRO A 72 2.75 33.42 -5.69
C PRO A 72 1.94 32.13 -5.92
N HIS A 73 2.04 31.20 -4.97
CA HIS A 73 1.10 30.08 -4.91
C HIS A 73 -0.30 30.56 -4.50
N PHE A 74 -1.27 29.66 -4.66
CA PHE A 74 -2.62 29.80 -4.15
C PHE A 74 -2.66 30.04 -2.62
N ASP A 75 -3.55 30.89 -2.14
CA ASP A 75 -3.83 31.05 -0.70
C ASP A 75 -4.56 29.84 -0.12
N LYS A 76 -5.40 29.19 -0.93
CA LYS A 76 -6.26 28.06 -0.56
C LYS A 76 -6.53 27.14 -1.75
N ILE A 77 -6.35 25.83 -1.54
CA ILE A 77 -6.70 24.78 -2.50
C ILE A 77 -7.67 23.77 -1.88
N LEU A 78 -8.46 23.12 -2.74
CA LEU A 78 -9.29 21.98 -2.37
C LEU A 78 -8.65 20.68 -2.88
N ILE A 79 -8.72 19.62 -2.08
CA ILE A 79 -8.22 18.30 -2.43
C ILE A 79 -9.42 17.40 -2.71
N ALA A 80 -9.67 17.10 -3.98
CA ALA A 80 -10.85 16.34 -4.45
C ALA A 80 -10.64 14.82 -4.36
N ASN A 81 -10.10 14.35 -3.24
CA ASN A 81 -9.73 12.95 -3.02
C ASN A 81 -9.77 12.60 -1.51
N ARG A 82 -9.38 11.37 -1.16
CA ARG A 82 -9.42 10.81 0.21
C ARG A 82 -8.14 10.05 0.59
N GLY A 83 -8.08 9.55 1.82
CA GLY A 83 -7.08 8.56 2.24
C GLY A 83 -5.64 9.09 2.22
N GLU A 84 -4.68 8.25 1.82
CA GLU A 84 -3.26 8.60 1.83
C GLU A 84 -2.95 9.78 0.91
N ILE A 85 -3.47 9.79 -0.33
CA ILE A 85 -3.17 10.84 -1.31
C ILE A 85 -3.69 12.21 -0.87
N ALA A 86 -4.86 12.25 -0.24
CA ALA A 86 -5.33 13.50 0.35
C ALA A 86 -4.40 13.97 1.48
N CYS A 87 -3.91 13.07 2.33
CA CYS A 87 -2.91 13.40 3.34
C CYS A 87 -1.58 13.87 2.73
N ARG A 88 -1.07 13.17 1.70
CA ARG A 88 0.14 13.50 0.92
C ARG A 88 0.07 14.92 0.36
N VAL A 89 -1.06 15.32 -0.22
CA VAL A 89 -1.25 16.67 -0.79
C VAL A 89 -1.36 17.73 0.31
N ILE A 90 -2.14 17.48 1.37
CA ILE A 90 -2.27 18.41 2.51
C ILE A 90 -0.90 18.66 3.18
N ARG A 91 -0.04 17.63 3.28
CA ARG A 91 1.34 17.77 3.81
C ARG A 91 2.15 18.81 3.02
N THR A 92 2.17 18.76 1.69
CA THR A 92 2.87 19.75 0.86
C THR A 92 2.18 21.12 0.85
N ALA A 93 0.84 21.18 0.83
CA ALA A 93 0.13 22.46 0.96
C ALA A 93 0.54 23.20 2.25
N ARG A 94 0.55 22.49 3.39
CA ARG A 94 1.00 23.02 4.68
C ARG A 94 2.48 23.42 4.69
N LYS A 95 3.36 22.63 4.08
CA LYS A 95 4.80 22.93 3.89
C LYS A 95 5.02 24.27 3.17
N LEU A 96 4.15 24.59 2.20
CA LEU A 96 4.18 25.82 1.40
C LEU A 96 3.35 26.98 2.00
N GLY A 97 2.66 26.77 3.13
CA GLY A 97 1.78 27.76 3.76
C GLY A 97 0.40 27.92 3.10
N ILE A 98 0.05 27.05 2.16
CA ILE A 98 -1.21 27.03 1.41
C ILE A 98 -2.30 26.39 2.28
N LYS A 99 -3.47 27.03 2.40
CA LYS A 99 -4.60 26.46 3.16
C LYS A 99 -5.24 25.31 2.40
N SER A 100 -5.64 24.28 3.14
CA SER A 100 -6.14 23.02 2.60
C SER A 100 -7.61 22.79 2.94
N VAL A 101 -8.41 22.46 1.92
CA VAL A 101 -9.82 22.07 2.05
C VAL A 101 -9.98 20.61 1.66
N ALA A 102 -10.42 19.77 2.59
CA ALA A 102 -10.80 18.39 2.31
C ALA A 102 -12.29 18.29 1.92
N VAL A 103 -12.61 17.28 1.12
CA VAL A 103 -13.99 16.77 0.97
C VAL A 103 -14.08 15.35 1.54
N TYR A 104 -15.26 14.99 2.06
CA TYR A 104 -15.49 13.66 2.63
C TYR A 104 -16.90 13.12 2.42
N SER A 105 -17.02 11.81 2.21
CA SER A 105 -18.31 11.11 2.31
C SER A 105 -18.69 10.91 3.79
N GLU A 106 -19.94 10.56 4.07
CA GLU A 106 -20.39 10.26 5.43
C GLU A 106 -19.57 9.16 6.13
N ALA A 107 -19.04 8.18 5.37
CA ALA A 107 -18.16 7.13 5.88
C ALA A 107 -16.73 7.62 6.18
N ASP A 108 -16.26 8.67 5.49
CA ASP A 108 -14.93 9.24 5.68
C ASP A 108 -14.87 10.34 6.76
N ARG A 109 -15.96 10.59 7.49
CA ARG A 109 -16.06 11.64 8.54
C ARG A 109 -14.90 11.64 9.55
N ASP A 110 -14.40 10.45 9.87
CA ASP A 110 -13.34 10.24 10.86
C ASP A 110 -11.97 9.89 10.26
N SER A 111 -11.81 10.01 8.94
CA SER A 111 -10.56 9.71 8.23
C SER A 111 -9.41 10.64 8.61
N MET A 112 -8.17 10.23 8.27
CA MET A 112 -6.98 11.04 8.57
C MET A 112 -6.98 12.35 7.77
N HIS A 113 -7.44 12.37 6.51
CA HIS A 113 -7.38 13.56 5.67
C HIS A 113 -8.36 14.67 6.12
N VAL A 114 -9.54 14.29 6.63
CA VAL A 114 -10.49 15.23 7.26
C VAL A 114 -9.89 15.87 8.51
N LYS A 115 -9.19 15.08 9.33
CA LYS A 115 -8.52 15.53 10.56
C LYS A 115 -7.22 16.31 10.30
N LEU A 116 -6.68 16.25 9.08
CA LEU A 116 -5.41 16.89 8.70
C LEU A 116 -5.60 18.22 7.95
N ALA A 117 -6.73 18.42 7.28
CA ALA A 117 -7.03 19.64 6.53
C ALA A 117 -7.38 20.83 7.46
N ASP A 118 -7.30 22.05 6.92
CA ASP A 118 -7.65 23.27 7.67
C ASP A 118 -9.17 23.55 7.63
N GLU A 119 -9.86 23.07 6.59
CA GLU A 119 -11.33 22.98 6.49
C GLU A 119 -11.73 21.62 5.89
N ALA A 120 -12.92 21.11 6.22
CA ALA A 120 -13.44 19.87 5.64
C ALA A 120 -14.96 19.93 5.42
N TYR A 121 -15.43 19.51 4.24
CA TYR A 121 -16.84 19.58 3.85
C TYR A 121 -17.40 18.21 3.44
N CYS A 122 -18.58 17.86 3.95
CA CYS A 122 -19.24 16.62 3.58
C CYS A 122 -19.90 16.75 2.20
N ILE A 123 -19.66 15.78 1.31
CA ILE A 123 -20.19 15.71 -0.06
C ILE A 123 -21.23 14.58 -0.24
N GLY A 124 -21.72 13.97 0.85
CA GLY A 124 -22.87 13.05 0.85
C GLY A 124 -22.54 11.58 1.17
N PRO A 125 -23.39 10.64 0.75
CA PRO A 125 -23.30 9.22 1.13
C PRO A 125 -21.98 8.52 0.75
N ALA A 126 -21.78 7.33 1.33
CA ALA A 126 -20.55 6.55 1.15
C ALA A 126 -20.23 6.12 -0.31
N PRO A 127 -21.18 5.73 -1.17
CA PRO A 127 -20.89 5.39 -2.56
C PRO A 127 -20.15 6.52 -3.31
N SER A 128 -19.06 6.19 -4.00
CA SER A 128 -18.23 7.20 -4.67
C SER A 128 -18.95 7.91 -5.82
N SER A 129 -19.86 7.22 -6.50
CA SER A 129 -20.81 7.74 -7.49
C SER A 129 -21.70 8.87 -6.96
N GLU A 130 -22.00 8.85 -5.65
CA GLU A 130 -22.84 9.85 -4.98
C GLU A 130 -22.02 10.91 -4.22
N SER A 131 -20.70 10.71 -4.08
CA SER A 131 -19.78 11.58 -3.34
C SER A 131 -18.61 12.04 -4.23
N TYR A 132 -17.46 11.35 -4.20
CA TYR A 132 -16.21 11.80 -4.83
C TYR A 132 -16.22 11.92 -6.36
N LEU A 133 -17.21 11.32 -7.05
CA LEU A 133 -17.42 11.46 -8.49
C LEU A 133 -18.41 12.59 -8.84
N ARG A 134 -18.92 13.35 -7.86
CA ARG A 134 -19.89 14.43 -8.05
C ARG A 134 -19.20 15.78 -8.23
N SER A 135 -18.78 16.04 -9.47
CA SER A 135 -18.21 17.33 -9.93
C SER A 135 -18.99 18.54 -9.41
N ASP A 136 -20.33 18.48 -9.50
CA ASP A 136 -21.24 19.53 -9.06
C ASP A 136 -21.07 19.90 -7.58
N LYS A 137 -20.98 18.90 -6.70
CA LYS A 137 -20.78 19.09 -5.25
C LYS A 137 -19.37 19.60 -4.94
N ILE A 138 -18.36 19.11 -5.65
CA ILE A 138 -16.97 19.55 -5.44
C ILE A 138 -16.81 21.02 -5.83
N ILE A 139 -17.41 21.44 -6.94
CA ILE A 139 -17.42 22.85 -7.38
C ILE A 139 -18.25 23.72 -6.42
N GLU A 140 -19.35 23.22 -5.85
CA GLU A 140 -20.09 23.91 -4.77
C GLU A 140 -19.20 24.17 -3.54
N VAL A 141 -18.45 23.16 -3.08
CA VAL A 141 -17.51 23.32 -1.96
C VAL A 141 -16.39 24.31 -2.30
N CYS A 142 -15.85 24.31 -3.53
CA CYS A 142 -14.86 25.30 -3.95
C CYS A 142 -15.40 26.73 -3.83
N ARG A 143 -16.62 26.98 -4.32
CA ARG A 143 -17.31 28.28 -4.20
C ARG A 143 -17.59 28.69 -2.75
N ARG A 144 -17.95 27.73 -1.89
CA ARG A 144 -18.26 27.98 -0.46
C ARG A 144 -17.01 28.23 0.39
N SER A 145 -15.92 27.52 0.13
CA SER A 145 -14.65 27.66 0.86
C SER A 145 -13.77 28.79 0.31
N GLY A 146 -13.97 29.21 -0.95
CA GLY A 146 -13.07 30.14 -1.64
C GLY A 146 -11.75 29.49 -2.04
N ALA A 147 -11.75 28.20 -2.39
CA ALA A 147 -10.59 27.52 -2.95
C ALA A 147 -10.31 28.02 -4.37
N GLN A 148 -9.07 28.42 -4.64
CA GLN A 148 -8.64 28.98 -5.92
C GLN A 148 -8.26 27.89 -6.94
N ALA A 149 -7.94 26.69 -6.46
CA ALA A 149 -7.56 25.55 -7.28
C ALA A 149 -7.99 24.22 -6.65
N VAL A 150 -8.13 23.18 -7.49
CA VAL A 150 -8.42 21.80 -7.09
C VAL A 150 -7.25 20.89 -7.44
N HIS A 151 -6.74 20.18 -6.44
CA HIS A 151 -5.83 19.05 -6.64
C HIS A 151 -6.65 17.74 -6.64
N PRO A 152 -6.71 17.00 -7.75
CA PRO A 152 -7.55 15.81 -7.84
C PRO A 152 -6.89 14.55 -7.24
N GLY A 153 -5.59 14.57 -6.94
CA GLY A 153 -4.83 13.38 -6.58
C GLY A 153 -4.72 12.40 -7.76
N TYR A 154 -5.15 11.15 -7.53
CA TYR A 154 -5.25 10.11 -8.55
C TYR A 154 -6.61 9.39 -8.47
N GLY A 155 -7.10 8.88 -9.61
CA GLY A 155 -8.43 8.30 -9.71
C GLY A 155 -9.55 9.33 -9.46
N PHE A 156 -10.76 8.83 -9.23
CA PHE A 156 -11.99 9.62 -9.15
C PHE A 156 -12.16 10.54 -10.38
N LEU A 157 -11.86 11.84 -10.23
CA LEU A 157 -12.00 12.85 -11.29
C LEU A 157 -10.65 13.35 -11.84
N SER A 158 -9.52 12.74 -11.48
CA SER A 158 -8.18 13.18 -11.93
C SER A 158 -7.96 13.09 -13.44
N GLU A 159 -8.71 12.20 -14.12
CA GLU A 159 -8.61 11.97 -15.56
C GLU A 159 -9.99 12.21 -16.22
N ASN A 160 -10.76 13.14 -15.67
CA ASN A 160 -12.06 13.56 -16.19
C ASN A 160 -11.92 14.95 -16.85
N ALA A 161 -11.91 14.96 -18.19
CA ALA A 161 -11.77 16.19 -18.97
C ALA A 161 -12.89 17.21 -18.69
N GLN A 162 -14.15 16.76 -18.63
CA GLN A 162 -15.31 17.62 -18.34
C GLN A 162 -15.17 18.31 -16.98
N PHE A 163 -14.70 17.60 -15.93
CA PHE A 163 -14.48 18.22 -14.62
C PHE A 163 -13.42 19.32 -14.65
N SER A 164 -12.36 19.16 -15.45
CA SER A 164 -11.34 20.19 -15.66
C SER A 164 -11.90 21.41 -16.42
N GLU A 165 -12.77 21.20 -17.41
CA GLU A 165 -13.51 22.26 -18.12
C GLU A 165 -14.53 22.99 -17.23
N ASP A 166 -15.27 22.26 -16.40
CA ASP A 166 -16.26 22.79 -15.45
C ASP A 166 -15.57 23.66 -14.38
N LEU A 167 -14.40 23.25 -13.90
CA LEU A 167 -13.56 24.02 -12.98
C LEU A 167 -13.04 25.31 -13.63
N ALA A 168 -12.49 25.21 -14.85
CA ALA A 168 -12.01 26.38 -15.58
C ALA A 168 -13.15 27.38 -15.87
N SER A 169 -14.32 26.87 -16.23
CA SER A 169 -15.55 27.66 -16.42
C SER A 169 -16.07 28.31 -15.13
N ALA A 170 -15.76 27.72 -13.97
CA ALA A 170 -16.03 28.29 -12.65
C ALA A 170 -14.91 29.23 -12.14
N GLY A 171 -13.83 29.45 -12.90
CA GLY A 171 -12.68 30.28 -12.51
C GLY A 171 -11.73 29.62 -11.50
N ILE A 172 -11.75 28.28 -11.39
CA ILE A 172 -10.96 27.48 -10.46
C ILE A 172 -9.89 26.73 -11.25
N VAL A 173 -8.63 26.77 -10.80
CA VAL A 173 -7.53 26.08 -11.51
C VAL A 173 -7.55 24.58 -11.22
N PHE A 174 -7.58 23.76 -12.26
CA PHE A 174 -7.33 22.32 -12.16
C PHE A 174 -5.82 22.05 -12.06
N ILE A 175 -5.36 21.41 -10.99
CA ILE A 175 -3.94 21.10 -10.77
C ILE A 175 -3.60 19.77 -11.45
N GLY A 176 -3.49 19.81 -12.78
CA GLY A 176 -3.25 18.66 -13.66
C GLY A 176 -3.11 19.07 -15.13
N PRO A 177 -3.14 18.11 -16.07
CA PRO A 177 -3.05 18.39 -17.50
C PRO A 177 -4.32 19.07 -18.06
N PRO A 178 -4.22 19.70 -19.26
CA PRO A 178 -5.38 20.28 -19.92
C PRO A 178 -6.38 19.21 -20.38
N PRO A 179 -7.68 19.55 -20.51
CA PRO A 179 -8.73 18.62 -20.95
C PRO A 179 -8.39 17.88 -22.25
N SER A 180 -7.77 18.57 -23.22
CA SER A 180 -7.35 17.98 -24.50
C SER A 180 -6.34 16.83 -24.35
N ALA A 181 -5.38 16.95 -23.43
CA ALA A 181 -4.40 15.89 -23.18
C ALA A 181 -5.05 14.68 -22.48
N ILE A 182 -6.04 14.92 -21.61
CA ILE A 182 -6.84 13.86 -20.98
C ILE A 182 -7.64 13.09 -22.04
N VAL A 183 -8.34 13.80 -22.93
CA VAL A 183 -9.13 13.19 -24.02
C VAL A 183 -8.25 12.34 -24.94
N SER A 184 -7.18 12.93 -25.50
CA SER A 184 -6.36 12.24 -26.51
C SER A 184 -5.63 11.01 -25.98
N MET A 185 -5.30 10.96 -24.67
CA MET A 185 -4.68 9.78 -24.06
C MET A 185 -5.69 8.72 -23.59
N GLY A 186 -6.94 9.09 -23.33
CA GLY A 186 -8.01 8.14 -22.95
C GLY A 186 -8.45 7.18 -24.06
N SER A 187 -8.11 7.47 -25.33
CA SER A 187 -8.40 6.60 -26.49
C SER A 187 -7.15 5.84 -26.94
N LYS A 188 -7.16 4.50 -26.86
CA LYS A 188 -5.99 3.66 -27.23
C LYS A 188 -5.59 3.77 -28.70
N SER A 189 -6.52 4.07 -29.61
CA SER A 189 -6.20 4.22 -31.04
C SER A 189 -5.64 5.62 -31.33
N GLU A 190 -6.24 6.66 -30.74
CA GLU A 190 -5.78 8.04 -30.88
C GLU A 190 -4.38 8.23 -30.27
N SER A 191 -4.16 7.73 -29.06
CA SER A 191 -2.87 7.81 -28.38
C SER A 191 -1.77 7.10 -29.18
N LYS A 192 -2.01 5.90 -29.71
CA LYS A 192 -1.06 5.19 -30.60
C LYS A 192 -0.73 5.99 -31.87
N ASN A 193 -1.72 6.64 -32.48
CA ASN A 193 -1.49 7.48 -33.66
C ASN A 193 -0.60 8.69 -33.31
N ILE A 194 -0.89 9.39 -32.21
CA ILE A 194 -0.10 10.52 -31.72
C ILE A 194 1.33 10.08 -31.37
N MET A 195 1.50 8.97 -30.63
CA MET A 195 2.81 8.46 -30.23
C MET A 195 3.65 8.00 -31.42
N SER A 196 3.03 7.32 -32.39
CA SER A 196 3.70 6.91 -33.63
C SER A 196 4.17 8.13 -34.43
N ALA A 197 3.35 9.17 -34.56
CA ALA A 197 3.72 10.44 -35.20
C ALA A 197 4.82 11.20 -34.43
N ALA A 198 4.87 11.06 -33.10
CA ALA A 198 5.92 11.62 -32.24
C ALA A 198 7.23 10.80 -32.23
N GLY A 199 7.32 9.70 -33.00
CA GLY A 199 8.50 8.84 -33.04
C GLY A 199 8.73 8.02 -31.76
N VAL A 200 7.67 7.80 -30.99
CA VAL A 200 7.64 6.95 -29.79
C VAL A 200 7.27 5.52 -30.22
N PRO A 201 8.10 4.49 -29.94
CA PRO A 201 7.82 3.13 -30.37
C PRO A 201 6.51 2.62 -29.77
N CYS A 202 5.58 2.15 -30.60
CA CYS A 202 4.35 1.48 -30.17
C CYS A 202 4.45 -0.04 -30.42
N VAL A 203 3.74 -0.85 -29.63
CA VAL A 203 3.69 -2.32 -29.86
C VAL A 203 3.20 -2.59 -31.29
N PRO A 204 3.91 -3.41 -32.09
CA PRO A 204 3.47 -3.75 -33.44
C PRO A 204 2.07 -4.38 -33.44
N GLY A 205 1.16 -3.87 -34.25
CA GLY A 205 -0.24 -4.29 -34.22
C GLY A 205 -1.12 -3.67 -35.30
N TYR A 206 -2.39 -4.04 -35.27
CA TYR A 206 -3.47 -3.49 -36.09
C TYR A 206 -4.57 -2.93 -35.18
N HIS A 207 -5.02 -1.71 -35.47
CA HIS A 207 -6.04 -0.97 -34.71
C HIS A 207 -6.89 -0.06 -35.62
N GLY A 208 -7.14 -0.51 -36.85
CA GLY A 208 -7.98 0.18 -37.84
C GLY A 208 -9.44 -0.27 -37.85
N GLU A 209 -10.21 0.31 -38.77
CA GLU A 209 -11.67 0.19 -38.85
C GLU A 209 -12.17 -1.16 -39.41
N GLU A 210 -11.32 -1.95 -40.07
CA GLU A 210 -11.71 -3.25 -40.63
C GLU A 210 -11.59 -4.34 -39.56
N GLN A 211 -12.73 -4.92 -39.18
CA GLN A 211 -12.90 -5.79 -38.02
C GLN A 211 -13.39 -7.20 -38.38
N THR A 212 -13.46 -7.55 -39.68
CA THR A 212 -13.80 -8.92 -40.09
C THR A 212 -12.80 -9.95 -39.52
N PRO A 213 -13.27 -11.08 -38.96
CA PRO A 213 -12.40 -12.08 -38.33
C PRO A 213 -11.26 -12.59 -39.24
N GLU A 214 -11.54 -12.74 -40.52
CA GLU A 214 -10.62 -13.21 -41.56
C GLU A 214 -9.47 -12.20 -41.77
N PHE A 215 -9.80 -10.91 -41.86
CA PHE A 215 -8.80 -9.85 -41.99
C PHE A 215 -7.99 -9.65 -40.71
N LEU A 216 -8.65 -9.67 -39.54
CA LEU A 216 -7.96 -9.62 -38.24
C LEU A 216 -7.01 -10.82 -38.05
N PHE A 217 -7.34 -12.00 -38.58
CA PHE A 217 -6.45 -13.15 -38.59
C PHE A 217 -5.29 -12.99 -39.59
N GLU A 218 -5.52 -12.45 -40.79
CA GLU A 218 -4.45 -12.09 -41.74
C GLU A 218 -3.45 -11.11 -41.09
N LYS A 219 -3.95 -10.11 -40.35
CA LYS A 219 -3.11 -9.18 -39.60
C LYS A 219 -2.37 -9.88 -38.45
N ALA A 220 -3.01 -10.79 -37.72
CA ALA A 220 -2.33 -11.62 -36.73
C ALA A 220 -1.18 -12.46 -37.33
N GLN A 221 -1.36 -13.01 -38.54
CA GLN A 221 -0.31 -13.72 -39.27
C GLN A 221 0.84 -12.78 -39.70
N GLN A 222 0.54 -11.55 -40.10
CA GLN A 222 1.54 -10.53 -40.49
C GLN A 222 2.32 -9.98 -39.28
N ILE A 223 1.68 -9.86 -38.11
CA ILE A 223 2.32 -9.49 -36.84
C ILE A 223 3.20 -10.63 -36.29
N GLY A 224 2.78 -11.88 -36.53
CA GLY A 224 3.47 -13.08 -36.10
C GLY A 224 3.10 -13.50 -34.68
N PHE A 225 2.64 -14.74 -34.53
CA PHE A 225 2.20 -15.33 -33.26
C PHE A 225 3.37 -15.49 -32.26
N PRO A 226 3.13 -15.47 -30.93
CA PRO A 226 1.86 -15.18 -30.28
C PRO A 226 1.41 -13.73 -30.47
N VAL A 227 0.09 -13.52 -30.48
CA VAL A 227 -0.58 -12.21 -30.58
C VAL A 227 -1.54 -11.98 -29.42
N LEU A 228 -1.95 -10.74 -29.22
CA LEU A 228 -2.79 -10.28 -28.12
C LEU A 228 -3.96 -9.45 -28.68
N ILE A 229 -5.17 -9.98 -28.57
CA ILE A 229 -6.40 -9.24 -28.88
C ILE A 229 -6.76 -8.39 -27.66
N LYS A 230 -7.07 -7.11 -27.84
CA LYS A 230 -7.52 -6.18 -26.78
C LYS A 230 -8.73 -5.37 -27.23
N ALA A 231 -9.62 -5.02 -26.30
CA ALA A 231 -10.64 -3.99 -26.50
C ALA A 231 -10.00 -2.61 -26.75
N ILE A 232 -10.54 -1.80 -27.68
CA ILE A 232 -10.06 -0.42 -27.91
C ILE A 232 -10.40 0.51 -26.74
N HIS A 233 -11.46 0.23 -25.98
CA HIS A 233 -11.85 1.00 -24.80
C HIS A 233 -11.54 0.23 -23.49
N GLY A 234 -11.45 0.98 -22.38
CA GLY A 234 -11.31 0.44 -21.02
C GLY A 234 -9.91 -0.06 -20.64
N GLY A 235 -9.59 0.02 -19.34
CA GLY A 235 -8.31 -0.41 -18.76
C GLY A 235 -8.38 -1.72 -17.96
N GLY A 236 -7.31 -2.03 -17.22
CA GLY A 236 -7.29 -3.11 -16.22
C GLY A 236 -7.29 -4.54 -16.78
N GLY A 237 -7.06 -4.72 -18.09
CA GLY A 237 -6.95 -6.03 -18.74
C GLY A 237 -8.27 -6.69 -19.16
N LYS A 238 -9.42 -6.02 -18.95
CA LYS A 238 -10.73 -6.51 -19.41
C LYS A 238 -10.76 -6.58 -20.95
N GLY A 239 -11.38 -7.62 -21.48
CA GLY A 239 -11.51 -7.86 -22.92
C GLY A 239 -10.21 -8.25 -23.62
N MET A 240 -9.18 -8.72 -22.89
CA MET A 240 -7.90 -9.15 -23.47
C MET A 240 -7.82 -10.67 -23.65
N ARG A 241 -7.26 -11.15 -24.76
CA ARG A 241 -7.05 -12.58 -25.07
C ARG A 241 -5.74 -12.81 -25.83
N THR A 242 -4.85 -13.64 -25.26
CA THR A 242 -3.63 -14.10 -25.95
C THR A 242 -3.96 -15.26 -26.89
N VAL A 243 -3.45 -15.22 -28.12
CA VAL A 243 -3.56 -16.31 -29.09
C VAL A 243 -2.15 -16.78 -29.45
N THR A 244 -1.82 -18.02 -29.08
CA THR A 244 -0.50 -18.62 -29.32
C THR A 244 -0.48 -19.52 -30.56
N LYS A 245 -1.61 -20.19 -30.86
CA LYS A 245 -1.74 -21.10 -32.01
C LYS A 245 -2.08 -20.30 -33.29
N PRO A 246 -1.31 -20.40 -34.38
CA PRO A 246 -1.55 -19.68 -35.63
C PRO A 246 -2.66 -20.33 -36.48
N THR A 247 -3.84 -20.56 -35.91
CA THR A 247 -4.99 -21.16 -36.60
C THR A 247 -6.23 -20.29 -36.47
N PHE A 248 -7.00 -20.20 -37.56
CA PHE A 248 -8.17 -19.33 -37.63
C PHE A 248 -9.20 -19.65 -36.54
N ALA A 249 -9.48 -20.94 -36.28
CA ALA A 249 -10.43 -21.34 -35.24
C ALA A 249 -10.03 -20.87 -33.83
N ALA A 250 -8.75 -20.99 -33.45
CA ALA A 250 -8.27 -20.53 -32.14
C ALA A 250 -8.30 -18.99 -32.03
N PHE A 251 -8.02 -18.29 -33.13
CA PHE A 251 -8.14 -16.84 -33.19
C PHE A 251 -9.60 -16.37 -33.13
N GLN A 252 -10.52 -17.03 -33.84
CA GLN A 252 -11.94 -16.70 -33.88
C GLN A 252 -12.63 -16.95 -32.53
N GLU A 253 -12.25 -18.02 -31.81
CA GLU A 253 -12.71 -18.27 -30.43
C GLU A 253 -12.26 -17.14 -29.49
N ALA A 254 -10.97 -16.77 -29.54
CA ALA A 254 -10.42 -15.70 -28.73
C ALA A 254 -11.04 -14.33 -29.07
N LEU A 255 -11.19 -14.01 -30.36
CA LEU A 255 -11.86 -12.80 -30.85
C LEU A 255 -13.29 -12.72 -30.33
N SER A 256 -14.09 -13.76 -30.55
CA SER A 256 -15.47 -13.85 -30.06
C SER A 256 -15.57 -13.76 -28.53
N SER A 257 -14.53 -14.17 -27.81
CA SER A 257 -14.44 -14.05 -26.34
C SER A 257 -14.10 -12.62 -25.90
N ALA A 258 -13.17 -11.94 -26.58
CA ALA A 258 -12.80 -10.55 -26.34
C ALA A 258 -13.95 -9.59 -26.67
N GLN A 259 -14.58 -9.74 -27.84
CA GLN A 259 -15.67 -8.88 -28.31
C GLN A 259 -16.89 -8.93 -27.38
N ARG A 260 -17.32 -10.11 -26.94
CA ARG A 260 -18.44 -10.26 -25.99
C ARG A 260 -18.15 -9.60 -24.63
N GLU A 261 -16.91 -9.68 -24.14
CA GLU A 261 -16.52 -9.02 -22.89
C GLU A 261 -16.44 -7.49 -23.06
N SER A 262 -15.88 -7.02 -24.17
CA SER A 262 -15.81 -5.58 -24.51
C SER A 262 -17.20 -4.96 -24.69
N LEU A 263 -18.10 -5.63 -25.40
CA LEU A 263 -19.47 -5.19 -25.59
C LEU A 263 -20.23 -5.13 -24.25
N LYS A 264 -20.05 -6.12 -23.37
CA LYS A 264 -20.65 -6.12 -22.03
C LYS A 264 -20.09 -5.01 -21.14
N ALA A 265 -18.78 -4.74 -21.20
CA ALA A 265 -18.12 -3.82 -20.29
C ALA A 265 -18.15 -2.35 -20.74
N PHE A 266 -18.17 -2.10 -22.07
CA PHE A 266 -17.93 -0.78 -22.65
C PHE A 266 -18.92 -0.41 -23.78
N GLY A 267 -19.88 -1.28 -24.12
CA GLY A 267 -20.84 -1.03 -25.19
C GLY A 267 -20.25 -1.01 -26.61
N ASN A 268 -19.00 -1.41 -26.77
CA ASN A 268 -18.26 -1.41 -28.04
C ASN A 268 -17.51 -2.75 -28.19
N ASP A 269 -17.65 -3.42 -29.33
CA ASP A 269 -17.02 -4.69 -29.69
C ASP A 269 -15.77 -4.54 -30.58
N THR A 270 -15.37 -3.32 -30.92
CA THR A 270 -14.16 -3.04 -31.72
C THR A 270 -12.89 -3.43 -30.94
N VAL A 271 -12.01 -4.18 -31.58
CA VAL A 271 -10.74 -4.66 -31.00
C VAL A 271 -9.51 -4.17 -31.77
N LEU A 272 -8.37 -4.28 -31.12
CA LEU A 272 -7.04 -4.19 -31.73
C LEU A 272 -6.28 -5.50 -31.52
N VAL A 273 -5.34 -5.81 -32.42
CA VAL A 273 -4.52 -7.02 -32.42
C VAL A 273 -3.06 -6.60 -32.34
N GLU A 274 -2.35 -7.00 -31.30
CA GLU A 274 -0.95 -6.63 -31.04
C GLU A 274 -0.04 -7.85 -31.00
N LYS A 275 1.28 -7.63 -31.15
CA LYS A 275 2.28 -8.62 -30.79
C LYS A 275 2.20 -8.91 -29.29
N TYR A 276 2.09 -10.19 -28.91
CA TYR A 276 2.25 -10.58 -27.52
C TYR A 276 3.75 -10.60 -27.18
N ILE A 277 4.15 -9.88 -26.13
CA ILE A 277 5.48 -9.93 -25.54
C ILE A 277 5.45 -11.02 -24.46
N GLU A 278 6.37 -11.98 -24.50
CA GLU A 278 6.33 -13.17 -23.65
C GLU A 278 6.97 -12.95 -22.27
N ARG A 279 8.03 -12.14 -22.19
CA ARG A 279 8.68 -11.73 -20.93
C ARG A 279 8.66 -10.20 -20.70
N PRO A 280 7.47 -9.58 -20.61
CA PRO A 280 7.35 -8.14 -20.45
C PRO A 280 7.62 -7.69 -19.01
N ARG A 281 8.41 -6.62 -18.88
CA ARG A 281 8.45 -5.74 -17.71
C ARG A 281 7.52 -4.55 -17.94
N HIS A 282 6.91 -4.06 -16.85
CA HIS A 282 6.20 -2.79 -16.85
C HIS A 282 7.19 -1.72 -16.36
N VAL A 283 7.72 -0.92 -17.28
CA VAL A 283 8.64 0.18 -16.97
C VAL A 283 7.98 1.49 -17.36
N GLU A 284 7.93 2.46 -16.46
CA GLU A 284 7.20 3.70 -16.68
C GLU A 284 8.08 4.92 -16.38
N VAL A 285 7.91 6.01 -17.13
CA VAL A 285 8.69 7.25 -16.95
C VAL A 285 7.82 8.33 -16.34
N GLN A 286 8.28 8.90 -15.22
CA GLN A 286 7.69 10.12 -14.68
C GLN A 286 8.03 11.29 -15.60
N VAL A 287 7.02 11.97 -16.12
CA VAL A 287 7.21 13.24 -16.84
C VAL A 287 6.66 14.40 -16.03
N PHE A 288 7.25 15.57 -16.25
CA PHE A 288 6.77 16.84 -15.72
C PHE A 288 6.83 17.91 -16.81
N ALA A 289 5.76 18.68 -16.95
CA ALA A 289 5.65 19.74 -17.96
C ALA A 289 5.09 21.03 -17.38
N ASP A 290 5.49 22.20 -17.91
CA ASP A 290 4.92 23.50 -17.56
C ASP A 290 4.07 24.13 -18.67
N THR A 291 3.32 25.18 -18.31
CA THR A 291 2.45 25.93 -19.23
C THR A 291 3.21 26.74 -20.30
N LEU A 292 4.53 26.63 -20.37
CA LEU A 292 5.41 27.33 -21.30
C LEU A 292 6.10 26.37 -22.29
N GLY A 293 5.78 25.07 -22.23
CA GLY A 293 6.28 24.04 -23.14
C GLY A 293 7.59 23.38 -22.70
N ASN A 294 8.11 23.68 -21.51
CA ASN A 294 9.23 22.94 -20.95
C ASN A 294 8.72 21.59 -20.44
N VAL A 295 9.45 20.51 -20.74
CA VAL A 295 9.11 19.14 -20.35
C VAL A 295 10.38 18.39 -19.97
N VAL A 296 10.35 17.68 -18.84
CA VAL A 296 11.45 16.87 -18.31
C VAL A 296 10.98 15.46 -17.92
N SER A 297 11.91 14.52 -17.95
CA SER A 297 11.84 13.20 -17.30
C SER A 297 12.37 13.33 -15.87
N LEU A 298 11.65 12.77 -14.90
CA LEU A 298 12.11 12.53 -13.53
C LEU A 298 12.52 11.06 -13.33
N TRP A 299 13.07 10.46 -14.40
CA TRP A 299 13.50 9.07 -14.51
C TRP A 299 12.36 8.05 -14.43
N GLU A 300 12.73 6.78 -14.55
CA GLU A 300 11.83 5.65 -14.67
C GLU A 300 11.62 4.87 -13.36
N ARG A 301 10.50 4.16 -13.30
CA ARG A 301 10.14 3.19 -12.27
C ARG A 301 9.90 1.84 -12.92
N ASP A 302 10.19 0.75 -12.21
CA ASP A 302 9.71 -0.58 -12.55
C ASP A 302 8.49 -0.93 -11.68
N CYS A 303 7.42 -1.38 -12.32
CA CYS A 303 6.14 -1.75 -11.73
C CYS A 303 5.74 -3.19 -12.10
N SER A 304 6.71 -4.03 -12.51
CA SER A 304 6.44 -5.38 -13.04
C SER A 304 5.86 -6.32 -11.99
N VAL A 305 6.08 -6.09 -10.70
CA VAL A 305 5.49 -6.90 -9.64
C VAL A 305 4.03 -6.49 -9.43
N GLN A 306 3.15 -7.12 -10.20
CA GLN A 306 1.71 -6.86 -10.22
C GLN A 306 0.87 -8.15 -10.12
N ARG A 307 -0.27 -8.08 -9.44
CA ARG A 307 -1.29 -9.15 -9.33
C ARG A 307 -2.50 -8.73 -10.15
N ARG A 308 -2.84 -9.46 -11.23
CA ARG A 308 -4.01 -9.16 -12.09
C ARG A 308 -4.09 -7.67 -12.52
N ASN A 309 -2.96 -7.09 -12.94
CA ASN A 309 -2.81 -5.67 -13.33
C ASN A 309 -2.91 -4.64 -12.18
N GLN A 310 -2.99 -5.10 -10.93
CA GLN A 310 -2.84 -4.27 -9.72
C GLN A 310 -1.35 -4.27 -9.32
N LYS A 311 -0.68 -3.11 -9.38
CA LYS A 311 0.71 -2.97 -8.95
C LYS A 311 0.83 -3.21 -7.43
N ILE A 312 1.90 -3.88 -6.99
CA ILE A 312 2.08 -4.41 -5.63
C ILE A 312 3.36 -3.88 -4.97
N ILE A 313 4.48 -3.98 -5.69
CA ILE A 313 5.78 -3.41 -5.33
C ILE A 313 6.32 -2.68 -6.55
N GLU A 314 6.84 -1.49 -6.31
CA GLU A 314 7.43 -0.60 -7.31
C GLU A 314 8.85 -0.21 -6.90
N GLU A 315 9.73 0.01 -7.87
CA GLU A 315 11.11 0.43 -7.59
C GLU A 315 11.62 1.50 -8.55
N ALA A 316 12.55 2.33 -8.06
CA ALA A 316 13.23 3.36 -8.84
C ALA A 316 14.71 3.46 -8.44
N PRO A 317 15.65 3.61 -9.39
CA PRO A 317 15.47 3.41 -10.83
C PRO A 317 15.07 1.97 -11.19
N ALA A 318 14.69 1.71 -12.44
CA ALA A 318 14.39 0.36 -12.90
C ALA A 318 15.68 -0.50 -13.04
N PRO A 319 15.68 -1.74 -12.54
CA PRO A 319 16.87 -2.62 -12.55
C PRO A 319 17.33 -2.99 -13.97
N GLY A 320 18.61 -3.34 -14.12
CA GLY A 320 19.23 -3.77 -15.38
C GLY A 320 19.30 -2.77 -16.56
N LEU A 321 18.68 -1.58 -16.51
CA LEU A 321 18.71 -0.64 -17.64
C LEU A 321 20.03 0.15 -17.73
N THR A 322 20.65 0.19 -18.91
CA THR A 322 21.87 0.97 -19.15
C THR A 322 21.60 2.49 -19.17
N PRO A 323 22.62 3.35 -19.00
CA PRO A 323 22.45 4.81 -19.09
C PRO A 323 21.88 5.29 -20.43
N GLU A 324 22.28 4.65 -21.53
CA GLU A 324 21.86 5.01 -22.90
C GLU A 324 20.40 4.61 -23.15
N LEU A 325 20.01 3.42 -22.70
CA LEU A 325 18.64 2.92 -22.78
C LEU A 325 17.68 3.77 -21.93
N ARG A 326 18.11 4.18 -20.73
CA ARG A 326 17.39 5.11 -19.85
C ARG A 326 17.27 6.51 -20.46
N ALA A 327 18.30 6.98 -21.15
CA ALA A 327 18.29 8.26 -21.86
C ALA A 327 17.30 8.25 -23.04
N ASP A 328 17.28 7.19 -23.86
CA ASP A 328 16.29 7.06 -24.95
C ASP A 328 14.86 6.91 -24.41
N LEU A 329 14.64 6.04 -23.43
CA LEU A 329 13.34 5.87 -22.76
C LEU A 329 12.80 7.22 -22.22
N SER A 330 13.67 8.01 -21.56
CA SER A 330 13.35 9.37 -21.11
C SER A 330 13.08 10.33 -22.27
N ALA A 331 13.87 10.29 -23.36
CA ALA A 331 13.64 11.09 -24.55
C ALA A 331 12.28 10.79 -25.20
N LYS A 332 11.88 9.51 -25.27
CA LYS A 332 10.57 9.09 -25.80
C LYS A 332 9.43 9.52 -24.90
N ALA A 333 9.58 9.46 -23.57
CA ALA A 333 8.58 9.97 -22.64
C ALA A 333 8.40 11.50 -22.74
N ILE A 334 9.49 12.24 -22.89
CA ILE A 334 9.47 13.70 -23.14
C ILE A 334 8.81 14.01 -24.49
N ALA A 335 9.08 13.23 -25.53
CA ALA A 335 8.43 13.37 -26.84
C ALA A 335 6.91 13.10 -26.76
N ALA A 336 6.49 12.05 -26.05
CA ALA A 336 5.09 11.73 -25.80
C ALA A 336 4.33 12.89 -25.12
N ALA A 337 4.89 13.41 -24.04
CA ALA A 337 4.29 14.54 -23.31
C ALA A 337 4.26 15.84 -24.12
N LYS A 338 5.28 16.11 -24.96
CA LYS A 338 5.27 17.25 -25.89
C LYS A 338 4.21 17.10 -26.98
N ALA A 339 3.99 15.90 -27.51
CA ALA A 339 3.04 15.65 -28.59
C ALA A 339 1.58 15.96 -28.23
N VAL A 340 1.22 15.90 -26.94
CA VAL A 340 -0.13 16.21 -26.42
C VAL A 340 -0.24 17.58 -25.75
N ASN A 341 0.82 18.39 -25.77
CA ASN A 341 0.93 19.64 -25.00
C ASN A 341 0.61 19.45 -23.50
N TYR A 342 1.24 18.44 -22.90
CA TYR A 342 1.00 18.05 -21.51
C TYR A 342 1.37 19.15 -20.50
N VAL A 343 0.74 19.15 -19.32
CA VAL A 343 1.04 20.09 -18.21
C VAL A 343 0.96 19.34 -16.87
N GLY A 344 1.83 19.69 -15.93
CA GLY A 344 1.89 19.10 -14.60
C GLY A 344 2.59 17.73 -14.58
N ALA A 345 2.26 16.92 -13.57
CA ALA A 345 2.78 15.55 -13.43
C ALA A 345 2.01 14.58 -14.34
N GLY A 346 2.72 13.70 -15.03
CA GLY A 346 2.15 12.61 -15.82
C GLY A 346 3.06 11.39 -15.81
N THR A 347 2.61 10.25 -16.33
CA THR A 347 3.46 9.07 -16.45
C THR A 347 3.21 8.34 -17.76
N VAL A 348 4.29 8.06 -18.49
CA VAL A 348 4.26 7.32 -19.76
C VAL A 348 4.63 5.87 -19.45
N GLU A 349 3.68 4.95 -19.59
CA GLU A 349 3.85 3.53 -19.28
C GLU A 349 4.34 2.78 -20.53
N PHE A 350 5.41 2.00 -20.39
CA PHE A 350 6.00 1.18 -21.44
C PHE A 350 6.03 -0.31 -21.05
N ILE A 351 5.81 -1.16 -22.05
CA ILE A 351 6.16 -2.58 -21.98
C ILE A 351 7.61 -2.69 -22.45
N PHE A 352 8.51 -3.13 -21.56
CA PHE A 352 9.89 -3.48 -21.90
C PHE A 352 10.01 -4.99 -22.10
N ASP A 353 10.56 -5.42 -23.22
CA ASP A 353 10.79 -6.82 -23.56
C ASP A 353 12.17 -7.26 -23.06
N ASN A 354 12.20 -8.14 -22.05
CA ASN A 354 13.45 -8.69 -21.50
C ASN A 354 14.29 -9.47 -22.52
N ASP A 355 13.69 -10.02 -23.58
CA ASP A 355 14.39 -10.91 -24.51
C ASP A 355 15.00 -10.16 -25.71
N THR A 356 14.48 -8.97 -26.05
CA THR A 356 15.05 -8.11 -27.12
C THR A 356 15.57 -6.76 -26.66
N SER A 357 15.44 -6.41 -25.38
CA SER A 357 15.78 -5.12 -24.77
C SER A 357 15.11 -3.91 -25.43
N LYS A 358 13.91 -4.10 -25.98
CA LYS A 358 13.10 -3.04 -26.62
C LYS A 358 11.97 -2.62 -25.72
N PHE A 359 11.62 -1.34 -25.75
CA PHE A 359 10.44 -0.82 -25.08
C PHE A 359 9.38 -0.36 -26.08
N TYR A 360 8.12 -0.43 -25.66
CA TYR A 360 6.96 -0.09 -26.46
C TYR A 360 5.92 0.65 -25.61
N PHE A 361 5.41 1.77 -26.08
CA PHE A 361 4.35 2.55 -25.44
C PHE A 361 3.09 1.71 -25.23
N MET A 362 2.60 1.70 -23.99
CA MET A 362 1.35 1.07 -23.60
C MET A 362 0.23 2.12 -23.50
N GLU A 363 0.37 3.07 -22.57
CA GLU A 363 -0.55 4.18 -22.35
C GLU A 363 0.14 5.35 -21.61
N MET A 364 -0.55 6.49 -21.47
CA MET A 364 -0.07 7.63 -20.68
C MET A 364 -1.11 7.97 -19.61
N ASN A 365 -0.75 7.82 -18.35
CA ASN A 365 -1.59 8.19 -17.22
C ASN A 365 -1.52 9.71 -17.02
N THR A 366 -2.66 10.36 -17.09
CA THR A 366 -2.83 11.82 -17.20
C THR A 366 -2.95 12.50 -15.83
N ARG A 367 -2.11 12.05 -14.89
CA ARG A 367 -2.18 12.38 -13.46
C ARG A 367 -0.86 12.07 -12.75
N LEU A 368 -0.78 12.43 -11.48
CA LEU A 368 0.21 11.85 -10.56
C LEU A 368 -0.06 10.34 -10.41
N GLN A 369 0.98 9.51 -10.44
CA GLN A 369 0.86 8.09 -10.09
C GLN A 369 0.77 7.88 -8.57
N VAL A 370 0.33 6.69 -8.15
CA VAL A 370 0.28 6.33 -6.73
C VAL A 370 1.72 6.21 -6.20
N GLU A 371 2.52 5.51 -6.97
CA GLU A 371 3.94 5.16 -6.87
C GLU A 371 4.93 6.32 -7.13
N HIS A 372 4.45 7.57 -7.20
CA HIS A 372 5.33 8.73 -7.29
C HIS A 372 6.40 8.83 -6.16
N PRO A 373 6.19 8.34 -4.91
CA PRO A 373 7.18 8.48 -3.85
C PRO A 373 8.53 7.82 -4.13
N VAL A 374 8.64 6.73 -4.90
CA VAL A 374 9.98 6.17 -5.24
C VAL A 374 10.77 7.13 -6.13
N THR A 375 10.10 7.82 -7.06
CA THR A 375 10.70 8.90 -7.85
C THR A 375 11.10 10.07 -6.95
N GLU A 376 10.28 10.47 -5.97
CA GLU A 376 10.65 11.51 -5.00
C GLU A 376 11.92 11.12 -4.23
N MET A 377 12.00 9.88 -3.74
CA MET A 377 13.14 9.40 -2.95
C MET A 377 14.47 9.40 -3.73
N VAL A 378 14.48 9.06 -5.02
CA VAL A 378 15.72 9.06 -5.82
C VAL A 378 16.06 10.40 -6.48
N THR A 379 15.10 11.32 -6.61
CA THR A 379 15.33 12.68 -7.17
C THR A 379 15.52 13.76 -6.09
N GLY A 380 15.05 13.52 -4.87
CA GLY A 380 15.00 14.53 -3.80
C GLY A 380 13.92 15.60 -4.00
N LEU A 381 12.98 15.39 -4.92
CA LEU A 381 11.95 16.37 -5.31
C LEU A 381 10.60 16.07 -4.65
N ASP A 382 9.79 17.13 -4.50
CA ASP A 382 8.38 17.04 -4.10
C ASP A 382 7.51 17.31 -5.33
N LEU A 383 6.93 16.26 -5.91
CA LEU A 383 6.18 16.34 -7.17
C LEU A 383 4.87 17.10 -7.00
N VAL A 384 4.28 17.09 -5.79
CA VAL A 384 3.09 17.89 -5.48
C VAL A 384 3.45 19.39 -5.39
N GLU A 385 4.63 19.74 -4.89
CA GLU A 385 5.15 21.11 -4.90
C GLU A 385 5.34 21.60 -6.33
N TRP A 386 5.95 20.79 -7.20
CA TRP A 386 6.08 21.09 -8.62
C TRP A 386 4.71 21.23 -9.32
N GLN A 387 3.69 20.44 -8.94
CA GLN A 387 2.34 20.59 -9.49
C GLN A 387 1.74 21.96 -9.11
N LEU A 388 2.02 22.44 -7.89
CA LEU A 388 1.55 23.74 -7.39
C LEU A 388 2.32 24.94 -7.97
N GLU A 389 3.60 24.78 -8.34
CA GLU A 389 4.34 25.76 -9.13
C GLU A 389 3.75 25.91 -10.54
N VAL A 390 3.61 24.78 -11.25
CA VAL A 390 3.13 24.77 -12.64
C VAL A 390 1.69 25.28 -12.74
N ALA A 391 0.81 24.88 -11.81
CA ALA A 391 -0.58 25.34 -11.80
C ALA A 391 -0.71 26.85 -11.46
N ALA A 392 0.23 27.44 -10.73
CA ALA A 392 0.31 28.90 -10.57
C ALA A 392 0.77 29.61 -11.87
N GLY A 393 1.34 28.87 -12.82
CA GLY A 393 1.93 29.36 -14.06
C GLY A 393 3.40 29.78 -13.92
N ASN A 394 4.15 29.09 -13.04
CA ASN A 394 5.61 29.20 -12.97
C ASN A 394 6.28 28.19 -13.92
N THR A 395 7.55 28.42 -14.23
CA THR A 395 8.42 27.46 -14.95
C THR A 395 8.71 26.22 -14.11
N LEU A 396 9.09 25.12 -14.75
CA LEU A 396 9.73 23.99 -14.07
C LEU A 396 10.91 24.46 -13.18
N PRO A 397 11.04 24.00 -11.91
CA PRO A 397 12.10 24.45 -11.01
C PRO A 397 13.54 24.04 -11.40
N LEU A 398 13.71 22.95 -12.15
CA LEU A 398 15.01 22.47 -12.64
C LEU A 398 14.96 22.08 -14.13
N PRO A 399 16.01 22.34 -14.92
CA PRO A 399 16.18 21.77 -16.25
C PRO A 399 16.63 20.30 -16.17
N GLN A 400 16.43 19.53 -17.24
CA GLN A 400 16.69 18.08 -17.30
C GLN A 400 18.06 17.66 -16.74
N ALA A 401 19.13 18.33 -17.17
CA ALA A 401 20.52 18.03 -16.80
C ALA A 401 20.84 18.23 -15.31
N SER A 402 19.94 18.86 -14.55
CA SER A 402 20.08 19.17 -13.13
C SER A 402 19.23 18.30 -12.20
N ILE A 403 18.50 17.33 -12.75
CA ILE A 403 17.55 16.47 -12.02
C ILE A 403 18.32 15.25 -11.46
N PRO A 404 18.44 15.09 -10.12
CA PRO A 404 19.27 14.03 -9.54
C PRO A 404 18.72 12.62 -9.80
N LEU A 405 19.60 11.62 -9.80
CA LEU A 405 19.26 10.21 -9.65
C LEU A 405 20.21 9.57 -8.63
N VAL A 406 19.69 9.35 -7.42
CA VAL A 406 20.50 9.12 -6.21
C VAL A 406 19.99 7.90 -5.44
N GLY A 407 20.85 6.92 -5.23
CA GLY A 407 20.51 5.65 -4.56
C GLY A 407 19.42 4.84 -5.26
N HIS A 408 18.68 4.04 -4.49
CA HIS A 408 17.60 3.17 -4.96
C HIS A 408 16.43 3.18 -3.96
N ALA A 409 15.20 3.17 -4.45
CA ALA A 409 13.98 3.19 -3.65
C ALA A 409 13.03 2.04 -4.01
N PHE A 410 12.30 1.56 -3.01
CA PHE A 410 11.15 0.65 -3.18
C PHE A 410 9.90 1.26 -2.52
N GLU A 411 8.74 1.02 -3.12
CA GLU A 411 7.41 1.17 -2.49
C GLU A 411 6.73 -0.20 -2.44
N ALA A 412 5.94 -0.42 -1.38
CA ALA A 412 5.07 -1.58 -1.23
C ALA A 412 3.68 -1.11 -0.81
N ARG A 413 2.65 -1.54 -1.55
CA ARG A 413 1.25 -1.17 -1.28
C ARG A 413 0.63 -2.09 -0.24
N ILE A 414 0.39 -1.56 0.95
CA ILE A 414 -0.21 -2.29 2.06
C ILE A 414 -1.74 -2.31 1.85
N TYR A 415 -2.26 -3.41 1.31
CA TYR A 415 -3.69 -3.61 1.07
C TYR A 415 -4.35 -4.39 2.21
N ALA A 416 -5.59 -4.02 2.53
CA ALA A 416 -6.54 -4.85 3.27
C ALA A 416 -7.08 -5.96 2.35
N GLU A 417 -6.37 -7.07 2.30
CA GLU A 417 -6.67 -8.24 1.46
C GLU A 417 -6.09 -9.51 2.08
N ASN A 418 -6.60 -10.67 1.69
CA ASN A 418 -6.08 -11.98 2.11
C ASN A 418 -5.40 -12.71 0.94
N PRO A 419 -4.05 -12.64 0.82
CA PRO A 419 -3.33 -13.26 -0.30
C PRO A 419 -3.57 -14.77 -0.44
N ARG A 420 -3.62 -15.51 0.68
CA ARG A 420 -3.86 -16.96 0.68
C ARG A 420 -5.28 -17.30 0.22
N ASN A 421 -6.27 -16.46 0.53
CA ASN A 421 -7.62 -16.54 -0.02
C ASN A 421 -7.74 -15.73 -1.33
N ASN A 422 -6.90 -16.05 -2.33
CA ASN A 422 -6.97 -15.52 -3.70
C ASN A 422 -6.85 -13.97 -3.82
N PHE A 423 -6.31 -13.30 -2.80
CA PHE A 423 -6.32 -11.84 -2.66
C PHE A 423 -7.76 -11.29 -2.78
N LEU A 424 -8.71 -11.89 -2.06
CA LEU A 424 -9.98 -11.23 -1.76
C LEU A 424 -9.69 -10.02 -0.86
N PRO A 425 -10.31 -8.84 -1.09
CA PRO A 425 -10.20 -7.70 -0.18
C PRO A 425 -10.75 -8.04 1.22
N ASP A 426 -10.48 -7.20 2.21
CA ASP A 426 -10.98 -7.34 3.57
C ASP A 426 -11.39 -5.97 4.14
N SER A 427 -12.39 -5.95 5.03
CA SER A 427 -12.96 -4.72 5.59
C SER A 427 -13.42 -4.93 7.03
N GLY A 428 -13.04 -4.02 7.91
CA GLY A 428 -13.16 -4.17 9.35
C GLY A 428 -12.44 -3.04 10.09
N SER A 429 -12.47 -3.07 11.41
CA SER A 429 -11.76 -2.08 12.24
C SER A 429 -10.29 -2.47 12.38
N LEU A 430 -9.36 -1.50 12.28
CA LEU A 430 -7.93 -1.73 12.55
C LEU A 430 -7.66 -1.84 14.06
N LEU A 431 -8.00 -2.99 14.65
CA LEU A 431 -7.94 -3.26 16.10
C LEU A 431 -6.53 -3.06 16.67
N HIS A 432 -5.50 -3.52 15.94
CA HIS A 432 -4.11 -3.16 16.21
C HIS A 432 -3.42 -2.74 14.92
N LEU A 433 -2.63 -1.68 15.01
CA LEU A 433 -1.76 -1.20 13.94
C LEU A 433 -0.41 -0.79 14.55
N SER A 434 0.63 -1.59 14.30
CA SER A 434 2.03 -1.19 14.40
C SER A 434 2.55 -0.88 13.01
N THR A 435 3.38 0.15 12.89
CA THR A 435 4.06 0.51 11.64
C THR A 435 5.54 0.76 11.92
N PRO A 436 6.44 0.53 10.96
CA PRO A 436 7.82 0.99 11.06
C PRO A 436 7.85 2.50 11.31
N THR A 437 8.80 2.98 12.11
CA THR A 437 8.91 4.41 12.43
C THR A 437 9.43 5.19 11.21
N PRO A 438 8.67 6.13 10.63
CA PRO A 438 9.15 6.89 9.48
C PRO A 438 10.30 7.81 9.89
N THR A 439 11.40 7.78 9.13
CA THR A 439 12.54 8.67 9.33
C THR A 439 12.33 10.03 8.69
N LEU A 440 11.44 10.12 7.68
CA LEU A 440 11.11 11.34 6.96
C LEU A 440 9.67 11.33 6.41
N VAL A 441 9.17 12.52 6.05
CA VAL A 441 7.82 12.75 5.48
C VAL A 441 7.90 13.14 4.00
N PHE A 442 8.95 13.86 3.62
CA PHE A 442 9.30 14.22 2.24
C PHE A 442 10.69 13.67 1.95
N ALA A 443 11.00 13.41 0.67
CA ALA A 443 12.35 13.03 0.26
C ALA A 443 13.40 14.09 0.67
N THR A 444 14.61 13.62 0.94
CA THR A 444 15.75 14.49 1.26
C THR A 444 16.18 15.25 0.00
N PRO A 445 16.19 16.59 -0.02
CA PRO A 445 16.64 17.34 -1.20
C PRO A 445 18.12 17.10 -1.49
N PHE A 446 18.43 16.72 -2.72
CA PHE A 446 19.81 16.59 -3.21
C PHE A 446 20.27 17.88 -3.91
N ALA A 447 21.58 18.06 -4.02
CA ALA A 447 22.13 19.16 -4.81
C ALA A 447 21.82 18.92 -6.31
N PRO A 448 21.46 19.97 -7.08
CA PRO A 448 21.28 19.85 -8.53
C PRO A 448 22.53 19.29 -9.21
N THR A 449 22.34 18.38 -10.16
CA THR A 449 23.46 17.74 -10.86
C THR A 449 24.14 18.72 -11.82
N LEU A 450 25.46 18.79 -11.75
CA LEU A 450 26.29 19.48 -12.73
C LEU A 450 26.69 18.46 -13.81
N ALA A 451 25.89 18.37 -14.86
CA ALA A 451 26.21 17.51 -16.00
C ALA A 451 27.55 17.94 -16.64
N ALA A 452 28.35 16.95 -17.06
CA ALA A 452 29.48 17.21 -17.95
C ALA A 452 28.96 17.61 -19.34
N ASP A 453 29.73 18.46 -20.05
CA ASP A 453 29.28 19.12 -21.27
C ASP A 453 28.66 18.17 -22.31
N GLY A 454 27.35 18.33 -22.55
CA GLY A 454 26.64 17.77 -23.72
C GLY A 454 25.66 16.61 -23.48
N ALA A 455 25.57 16.04 -22.27
CA ALA A 455 24.78 14.83 -22.02
C ALA A 455 23.59 15.04 -21.05
N GLU A 456 22.57 15.79 -21.49
CA GLU A 456 21.43 16.19 -20.63
C GLU A 456 20.61 15.04 -20.04
N LEU A 457 20.54 13.88 -20.73
CA LEU A 457 19.68 12.74 -20.38
C LEU A 457 20.44 11.55 -19.76
N THR A 458 21.75 11.65 -19.55
CA THR A 458 22.50 10.63 -18.80
C THR A 458 22.58 11.05 -17.32
N PRO A 459 22.03 10.26 -16.38
CA PRO A 459 22.08 10.61 -14.96
C PRO A 459 23.50 10.51 -14.41
N SER A 460 23.93 11.51 -13.63
CA SER A 460 25.10 11.37 -12.76
C SER A 460 24.72 10.55 -11.51
N LEU A 461 24.71 9.22 -11.67
CA LEU A 461 24.43 8.28 -10.59
C LEU A 461 25.35 8.55 -9.40
N SER A 462 24.76 8.80 -8.23
CA SER A 462 25.49 8.96 -6.98
C SER A 462 24.86 8.16 -5.84
N SER A 463 25.73 7.56 -5.03
CA SER A 463 25.36 6.81 -3.82
C SER A 463 26.04 7.37 -2.56
N GLU A 464 26.85 8.43 -2.72
CA GLU A 464 27.51 9.11 -1.60
C GLU A 464 26.49 9.82 -0.70
N ASN A 465 26.65 9.67 0.62
CA ASN A 465 25.84 10.33 1.65
C ASN A 465 24.33 10.03 1.64
N VAL A 466 23.88 8.98 0.93
CA VAL A 466 22.51 8.47 1.08
C VAL A 466 22.32 7.89 2.48
N LEU A 467 21.35 8.43 3.22
CA LEU A 467 20.97 7.92 4.54
C LEU A 467 19.82 6.91 4.39
N PRO A 468 19.98 5.66 4.86
CA PRO A 468 18.91 4.67 4.97
C PRO A 468 17.65 5.27 5.60
N SER A 469 16.55 5.26 4.85
CA SER A 469 15.32 5.95 5.26
C SER A 469 14.04 5.16 4.97
N VAL A 470 13.02 5.45 5.77
CA VAL A 470 11.67 4.88 5.70
C VAL A 470 10.67 6.02 5.71
N ARG A 471 9.67 5.94 4.84
CA ARG A 471 8.58 6.90 4.65
C ARG A 471 7.26 6.14 4.61
N LEU A 472 6.21 6.74 5.17
CA LEU A 472 4.88 6.14 5.25
C LEU A 472 3.81 7.14 4.84
N GLU A 473 3.20 6.90 3.68
CA GLU A 473 1.98 7.60 3.28
C GLU A 473 0.79 6.71 3.69
N GLN A 474 -0.01 7.19 4.64
CA GLN A 474 -1.11 6.41 5.25
C GLN A 474 -2.38 7.26 5.33
N GLY A 475 -3.53 6.64 5.07
CA GLY A 475 -4.86 7.28 5.17
C GLY A 475 -5.63 6.93 6.45
N PHE A 476 -5.16 5.92 7.19
CA PHE A 476 -5.85 5.29 8.32
C PHE A 476 -4.89 5.12 9.51
N GLY A 477 -5.44 4.86 10.70
CA GLY A 477 -4.69 4.60 11.93
C GLY A 477 -5.39 3.53 12.77
N GLN A 478 -4.81 3.14 13.91
CA GLN A 478 -5.46 2.18 14.82
C GLN A 478 -6.85 2.69 15.24
N GLY A 479 -7.85 1.80 15.23
CA GLY A 479 -9.26 2.12 15.48
C GLY A 479 -10.02 2.72 14.28
N ALA A 480 -9.37 2.97 13.14
CA ALA A 480 -10.08 3.36 11.92
C ALA A 480 -10.83 2.17 11.30
N GLN A 481 -11.94 2.46 10.62
CA GLN A 481 -12.71 1.46 9.88
C GLN A 481 -12.26 1.43 8.42
N ILE A 482 -11.88 0.25 7.93
CA ILE A 482 -11.80 -0.05 6.50
C ILE A 482 -13.21 -0.44 6.03
N GLY A 483 -13.73 0.23 5.00
CA GLY A 483 -15.10 0.06 4.52
C GLY A 483 -15.18 -0.24 3.03
N VAL A 484 -16.22 -0.98 2.63
CA VAL A 484 -16.33 -1.63 1.31
C VAL A 484 -16.41 -0.69 0.10
N PHE A 485 -16.72 0.59 0.29
CA PHE A 485 -17.02 1.52 -0.81
C PHE A 485 -15.79 2.02 -1.58
N TYR A 486 -14.58 1.69 -1.12
CA TYR A 486 -13.32 2.26 -1.61
C TYR A 486 -12.23 1.20 -1.79
N ASP A 487 -11.12 1.64 -2.38
CA ASP A 487 -9.91 0.85 -2.56
C ASP A 487 -9.34 0.32 -1.23
N PRO A 488 -8.80 -0.92 -1.18
CA PRO A 488 -8.28 -1.52 0.05
C PRO A 488 -6.91 -1.00 0.53
N MET A 489 -6.26 -0.05 -0.16
CA MET A 489 -4.94 0.43 0.23
C MET A 489 -4.98 1.20 1.57
N ILE A 490 -4.39 0.63 2.60
CA ILE A 490 -4.25 1.21 3.94
C ILE A 490 -3.15 2.28 3.92
N ALA A 491 -2.01 1.93 3.33
CA ALA A 491 -0.80 2.75 3.29
C ALA A 491 0.15 2.31 2.17
N LYS A 492 1.14 3.15 1.90
CA LYS A 492 2.29 2.88 1.04
C LYS A 492 3.55 2.97 1.89
N LEU A 493 4.27 1.85 1.99
CA LEU A 493 5.53 1.78 2.70
C LEU A 493 6.67 2.01 1.71
N VAL A 494 7.40 3.12 1.88
CA VAL A 494 8.43 3.55 0.95
C VAL A 494 9.77 3.56 1.67
N VAL A 495 10.82 3.04 1.03
CA VAL A 495 12.17 2.98 1.60
C VAL A 495 13.21 3.44 0.59
N HIS A 496 14.33 3.96 1.07
CA HIS A 496 15.45 4.40 0.24
C HIS A 496 16.79 4.04 0.88
N GLY A 497 17.71 3.57 0.04
CA GLY A 497 19.06 3.18 0.40
C GLY A 497 20.05 3.57 -0.69
N ARG A 498 21.35 3.45 -0.40
CA ARG A 498 22.41 3.86 -1.35
C ARG A 498 22.47 2.98 -2.62
N ASP A 499 21.89 1.78 -2.55
CA ASP A 499 21.87 0.74 -3.59
C ASP A 499 20.64 -0.16 -3.42
N ARG A 500 20.28 -0.94 -4.45
CA ARG A 500 19.10 -1.83 -4.47
C ARG A 500 19.11 -2.87 -3.34
N THR A 501 20.27 -3.41 -2.97
CA THR A 501 20.40 -4.43 -1.92
C THR A 501 20.17 -3.82 -0.53
N GLU A 502 20.67 -2.62 -0.28
CA GLU A 502 20.38 -1.89 0.95
C GLU A 502 18.91 -1.49 1.04
N ALA A 503 18.34 -0.93 -0.04
CA ALA A 503 16.93 -0.56 -0.07
C ALA A 503 16.01 -1.78 0.21
N LEU A 504 16.30 -2.93 -0.40
CA LEU A 504 15.54 -4.17 -0.17
C LEU A 504 15.70 -4.72 1.25
N ARG A 505 16.90 -4.59 1.86
CA ARG A 505 17.14 -4.92 3.27
C ARG A 505 16.33 -4.01 4.22
N ILE A 506 16.18 -2.72 3.88
CA ILE A 506 15.34 -1.79 4.65
C ILE A 506 13.87 -2.16 4.48
N LEU A 507 13.40 -2.45 3.26
CA LEU A 507 12.01 -2.84 2.98
C LEU A 507 11.58 -4.04 3.82
N ARG A 508 12.38 -5.11 3.82
CA ARG A 508 12.08 -6.33 4.59
C ARG A 508 11.95 -6.04 6.09
N LYS A 509 12.92 -5.33 6.68
CA LYS A 509 12.88 -4.93 8.10
C LYS A 509 11.68 -4.02 8.41
N ALA A 510 11.30 -3.13 7.50
CA ALA A 510 10.18 -2.23 7.68
C ALA A 510 8.82 -2.96 7.57
N LEU A 511 8.73 -4.03 6.77
CA LEU A 511 7.59 -4.94 6.75
C LEU A 511 7.55 -5.82 8.01
N ASP A 512 8.69 -6.27 8.53
CA ASP A 512 8.78 -7.02 9.80
C ASP A 512 8.28 -6.21 11.02
N GLU A 513 8.29 -4.87 10.94
CA GLU A 513 7.77 -3.96 11.98
C GLU A 513 6.27 -3.58 11.79
N TYR A 514 5.65 -4.03 10.69
CA TYR A 514 4.29 -3.66 10.30
C TYR A 514 3.29 -4.75 10.75
N HIS A 515 2.55 -4.50 11.83
CA HIS A 515 1.59 -5.46 12.39
C HIS A 515 0.16 -4.96 12.23
N VAL A 516 -0.74 -5.80 11.69
CA VAL A 516 -2.17 -5.48 11.55
C VAL A 516 -3.06 -6.59 12.10
N VAL A 517 -4.03 -6.20 12.94
CA VAL A 517 -5.09 -7.07 13.49
C VAL A 517 -6.44 -6.40 13.28
N GLY A 518 -7.47 -7.21 13.01
CA GLY A 518 -8.84 -6.77 12.74
C GLY A 518 -9.25 -6.91 11.27
N VAL A 519 -8.29 -6.82 10.34
CA VAL A 519 -8.43 -7.22 8.93
C VAL A 519 -7.23 -8.08 8.50
N SER A 520 -7.43 -8.86 7.44
CA SER A 520 -6.36 -9.49 6.64
C SER A 520 -5.55 -8.42 5.90
N THR A 521 -4.25 -8.67 5.72
CA THR A 521 -3.38 -7.78 4.94
C THR A 521 -2.32 -8.54 4.18
N ASN A 522 -1.81 -7.95 3.10
CA ASN A 522 -0.76 -8.53 2.28
C ASN A 522 0.68 -8.42 2.82
N VAL A 523 0.90 -7.86 4.02
CA VAL A 523 2.24 -7.62 4.60
C VAL A 523 3.16 -8.86 4.59
N GLU A 524 2.67 -10.03 5.02
CA GLU A 524 3.48 -11.26 5.04
C GLU A 524 3.88 -11.71 3.63
N PHE A 525 2.96 -11.56 2.66
CA PHE A 525 3.21 -11.85 1.25
C PHE A 525 4.24 -10.88 0.65
N LEU A 526 4.11 -9.57 0.92
CA LEU A 526 5.09 -8.55 0.53
C LEU A 526 6.48 -8.86 1.10
N ARG A 527 6.58 -9.27 2.37
CA ARG A 527 7.84 -9.65 3.02
C ARG A 527 8.47 -10.89 2.35
N THR A 528 7.66 -11.90 2.04
CA THR A 528 8.11 -13.12 1.35
C THR A 528 8.55 -12.81 -0.08
N LEU A 529 7.85 -11.92 -0.80
CA LEU A 529 8.23 -11.46 -2.15
C LEU A 529 9.54 -10.68 -2.13
N ALA A 530 9.68 -9.70 -1.22
CA ALA A 530 10.93 -8.98 -1.00
C ALA A 530 12.09 -9.89 -0.54
N GLY A 531 11.80 -11.10 -0.05
CA GLY A 531 12.75 -12.14 0.29
C GLY A 531 13.02 -13.18 -0.81
N ASN A 532 12.27 -13.15 -1.92
CA ASN A 532 12.37 -14.16 -2.98
C ASN A 532 13.67 -14.00 -3.78
N LYS A 533 14.31 -15.12 -4.15
CA LYS A 533 15.59 -15.12 -4.85
C LYS A 533 15.52 -14.43 -6.22
N ALA A 534 14.54 -14.73 -7.06
CA ALA A 534 14.40 -14.13 -8.37
C ALA A 534 14.15 -12.60 -8.28
N PHE A 535 13.44 -12.13 -7.25
CA PHE A 535 13.26 -10.70 -7.00
C PHE A 535 14.56 -10.01 -6.56
N ILE A 536 15.38 -10.68 -5.74
CA ILE A 536 16.72 -10.21 -5.33
C ILE A 536 17.65 -10.13 -6.54
N ASP A 537 17.64 -11.14 -7.42
CA ASP A 537 18.51 -11.27 -8.59
C ASP A 537 18.07 -10.43 -9.83
N GLU A 538 17.11 -9.50 -9.67
CA GLU A 538 16.56 -8.63 -10.72
C GLU A 538 15.77 -9.34 -11.86
N GLU A 539 15.33 -10.59 -11.66
CA GLU A 539 14.55 -11.38 -12.63
C GLU A 539 13.05 -11.00 -12.69
N VAL A 540 12.75 -9.70 -12.79
CA VAL A 540 11.38 -9.16 -12.80
C VAL A 540 10.70 -9.21 -14.17
N GLU A 541 9.41 -9.56 -14.18
CA GLU A 541 8.51 -9.57 -15.33
C GLU A 541 7.04 -9.62 -14.83
N THR A 542 6.05 -9.19 -15.62
CA THR A 542 4.65 -9.08 -15.14
C THR A 542 3.97 -10.41 -14.81
N GLY A 543 4.62 -11.54 -15.13
CA GLY A 543 4.22 -12.89 -14.74
C GLY A 543 4.78 -13.37 -13.39
N PHE A 544 5.53 -12.54 -12.65
CA PHE A 544 6.32 -12.94 -11.49
C PHE A 544 5.51 -13.72 -10.42
N ILE A 545 4.37 -13.18 -9.98
CA ILE A 545 3.59 -13.77 -8.88
C ILE A 545 3.01 -15.16 -9.24
N PRO A 546 2.40 -15.38 -10.42
CA PRO A 546 2.05 -16.72 -10.88
C PRO A 546 3.25 -17.67 -11.07
N LYS A 547 4.39 -17.16 -11.55
CA LYS A 547 5.60 -17.96 -11.85
C LYS A 547 6.28 -18.49 -10.58
N HIS A 548 6.32 -17.69 -9.52
CA HIS A 548 6.96 -18.02 -8.24
C HIS A 548 5.93 -18.39 -7.15
N PHE A 549 4.73 -18.84 -7.54
CA PHE A 549 3.61 -19.02 -6.61
C PHE A 549 3.94 -19.88 -5.39
N ASP A 550 4.54 -21.06 -5.58
CA ASP A 550 4.86 -21.98 -4.46
C ASP A 550 5.91 -21.42 -3.49
N GLU A 551 6.81 -20.55 -3.98
CA GLU A 551 7.82 -19.85 -3.17
C GLU A 551 7.22 -18.66 -2.40
N LEU A 552 6.18 -18.04 -2.95
CA LEU A 552 5.47 -16.90 -2.36
C LEU A 552 4.35 -17.33 -1.41
N PHE A 553 3.82 -18.55 -1.57
CA PHE A 553 2.75 -19.15 -0.78
C PHE A 553 3.15 -20.47 -0.13
N PRO A 554 4.27 -20.53 0.62
CA PRO A 554 4.71 -21.76 1.28
C PRO A 554 3.61 -22.30 2.22
N PRO A 555 3.49 -23.63 2.38
CA PRO A 555 2.53 -24.24 3.29
C PRO A 555 2.60 -23.64 4.70
N VAL A 556 1.44 -23.43 5.33
CA VAL A 556 1.38 -23.02 6.74
C VAL A 556 1.97 -24.16 7.58
N GLN A 557 2.96 -23.84 8.40
CA GLN A 557 3.60 -24.80 9.31
C GLN A 557 2.91 -24.72 10.68
N PRO A 558 2.69 -25.85 11.36
CA PRO A 558 2.04 -25.85 12.68
C PRO A 558 2.88 -25.05 13.69
N PRO A 559 2.25 -24.37 14.67
CA PRO A 559 2.93 -23.51 15.62
C PRO A 559 3.94 -24.30 16.46
N SER A 560 5.16 -23.77 16.57
CA SER A 560 6.23 -24.43 17.33
C SER A 560 5.90 -24.49 18.83
N PRO A 561 6.45 -25.45 19.58
CA PRO A 561 6.27 -25.50 21.04
C PRO A 561 6.73 -24.21 21.74
N ALA A 562 7.76 -23.53 21.24
CA ALA A 562 8.18 -22.23 21.76
C ALA A 562 7.10 -21.15 21.56
N LEU A 563 6.47 -21.09 20.38
CA LEU A 563 5.37 -20.15 20.08
C LEU A 563 4.14 -20.41 20.97
N LEU A 564 3.79 -21.68 21.17
CA LEU A 564 2.70 -22.10 22.06
C LEU A 564 3.01 -21.74 23.53
N ALA A 565 4.26 -21.91 23.98
CA ALA A 565 4.70 -21.47 25.29
C ALA A 565 4.63 -19.94 25.45
N GLN A 566 5.04 -19.18 24.44
CA GLN A 566 4.95 -17.71 24.42
C GLN A 566 3.50 -17.22 24.52
N ALA A 567 2.58 -17.80 23.74
CA ALA A 567 1.15 -17.49 23.81
C ALA A 567 0.56 -17.73 25.22
N ALA A 568 0.87 -18.89 25.80
CA ALA A 568 0.38 -19.25 27.14
C ALA A 568 0.98 -18.34 28.25
N LEU A 569 2.27 -17.99 28.16
CA LEU A 569 2.93 -17.06 29.08
C LEU A 569 2.33 -15.65 28.98
N PHE A 570 2.06 -15.16 27.77
CA PHE A 570 1.37 -13.89 27.56
C PHE A 570 0.01 -13.87 28.26
N MET A 571 -0.82 -14.90 28.06
CA MET A 571 -2.14 -15.00 28.71
C MET A 571 -2.03 -15.08 30.25
N VAL A 572 -1.04 -15.79 30.79
CA VAL A 572 -0.79 -15.84 32.25
C VAL A 572 -0.41 -14.47 32.81
N LEU A 573 0.50 -13.75 32.15
CA LEU A 573 1.00 -12.46 32.61
C LEU A 573 -0.02 -11.32 32.43
N ARG A 574 -0.82 -11.38 31.36
CA ARG A 574 -1.92 -10.44 31.08
C ARG A 574 -3.00 -10.52 32.15
N ASP A 575 -3.39 -11.74 32.53
CA ASP A 575 -4.47 -11.97 33.48
C ASP A 575 -4.02 -11.79 34.96
N HIS A 576 -2.70 -11.83 35.22
CA HIS A 576 -2.10 -11.63 36.56
C HIS A 576 -1.00 -10.55 36.56
N PRO A 577 -1.34 -9.28 36.34
CA PRO A 577 -0.36 -8.19 36.27
C PRO A 577 0.29 -7.91 37.64
N ILE A 578 1.61 -8.07 37.69
CA ILE A 578 2.46 -8.02 38.92
C ILE A 578 2.35 -6.67 39.67
N SER A 579 1.93 -5.59 39.00
CA SER A 579 1.97 -4.21 39.49
C SER A 579 0.86 -3.80 40.48
N SER A 580 -0.13 -4.66 40.74
CA SER A 580 -1.30 -4.26 41.54
C SER A 580 -1.03 -4.22 43.06
N PRO A 581 -1.46 -3.16 43.79
CA PRO A 581 -1.18 -3.01 45.22
C PRO A 581 -1.97 -3.98 46.12
N THR A 582 -2.97 -4.70 45.61
CA THR A 582 -3.79 -5.62 46.44
C THR A 582 -3.16 -7.00 46.53
N PRO A 583 -3.17 -7.67 47.70
CA PRO A 583 -2.59 -9.01 47.85
C PRO A 583 -3.32 -10.06 47.00
N TRP A 584 -4.60 -9.86 46.67
CA TRP A 584 -5.38 -10.73 45.78
C TRP A 584 -4.86 -10.76 44.33
N THR A 585 -3.94 -9.86 43.99
CA THR A 585 -3.39 -9.66 42.65
C THR A 585 -1.85 -9.67 42.62
N SER A 586 -1.17 -9.27 43.72
CA SER A 586 0.30 -9.33 43.83
C SER A 586 0.83 -10.57 44.53
N LEU A 587 0.03 -11.27 45.35
CA LEU A 587 0.36 -12.65 45.77
C LEU A 587 -0.03 -13.61 44.66
N SER A 588 0.71 -13.56 43.55
CA SER A 588 0.53 -14.52 42.47
C SER A 588 0.60 -15.95 43.00
N SER A 589 -0.26 -16.82 42.44
CA SER A 589 -0.04 -18.26 42.44
C SER A 589 0.01 -19.00 43.80
N ARG A 590 -0.19 -18.35 44.94
CA ARG A 590 -0.11 -19.01 46.27
C ARG A 590 -1.38 -19.76 46.62
N ARG A 591 -1.26 -21.08 46.88
CA ARG A 591 -2.27 -21.87 47.61
C ARG A 591 -1.81 -22.04 49.07
N PHE A 592 -2.77 -22.02 50.00
CA PHE A 592 -2.47 -22.12 51.44
C PHE A 592 -1.97 -23.51 51.88
N GLY A 593 -2.15 -24.55 51.05
CA GLY A 593 -1.59 -25.90 51.28
C GLY A 593 -0.13 -26.08 50.84
N GLY A 594 0.47 -25.08 50.20
CA GLY A 594 1.79 -25.19 49.56
C GLY A 594 1.76 -25.66 48.10
N ASP A 595 0.56 -25.90 47.55
CA ASP A 595 0.39 -26.28 46.15
C ASP A 595 0.86 -25.15 45.22
N VAL A 596 1.66 -25.52 44.22
CA VAL A 596 2.12 -24.60 43.18
C VAL A 596 1.00 -24.41 42.16
N TYR A 597 0.59 -23.16 41.92
CA TYR A 597 -0.39 -22.84 40.87
C TYR A 597 0.11 -23.29 39.50
N GLU A 598 -0.81 -23.94 38.80
CA GLU A 598 -0.62 -24.54 37.49
C GLU A 598 -1.88 -24.20 36.66
N ARG A 599 -1.67 -23.58 35.50
CA ARG A 599 -2.75 -23.17 34.59
C ARG A 599 -2.63 -23.95 33.28
N PRO A 600 -3.53 -24.89 32.98
CA PRO A 600 -3.70 -25.39 31.62
C PRO A 600 -4.36 -24.30 30.76
N ILE A 601 -3.85 -24.12 29.55
CA ILE A 601 -4.39 -23.24 28.51
C ILE A 601 -4.49 -24.09 27.24
N THR A 602 -5.68 -24.22 26.67
CA THR A 602 -5.88 -24.88 25.39
C THR A 602 -5.77 -23.85 24.27
N LEU A 603 -5.00 -24.18 23.22
CA LEU A 603 -4.76 -23.35 22.05
C LEU A 603 -4.98 -24.20 20.79
N GLN A 604 -5.63 -23.62 19.79
CA GLN A 604 -5.82 -24.23 18.47
C GLN A 604 -5.32 -23.24 17.40
N GLU A 605 -4.82 -23.69 16.27
CA GLU A 605 -4.48 -22.79 15.16
C GLU A 605 -5.74 -22.44 14.35
N GLU A 606 -5.91 -21.17 13.98
CA GLU A 606 -7.11 -20.67 13.26
C GLU A 606 -7.30 -21.32 11.89
N MET A 607 -6.20 -21.63 11.21
CA MET A 607 -6.15 -22.21 9.86
C MET A 607 -5.88 -23.73 9.86
N ALA A 608 -5.95 -24.39 11.03
CA ALA A 608 -5.81 -25.84 11.09
C ALA A 608 -6.91 -26.53 10.28
N ALA A 609 -6.55 -27.61 9.58
CA ALA A 609 -7.53 -28.52 9.01
C ALA A 609 -8.41 -29.13 10.12
N SER A 610 -9.59 -29.65 9.75
CA SER A 610 -10.63 -30.09 10.70
C SER A 610 -10.26 -31.32 11.56
N ASP A 611 -9.05 -31.86 11.39
CA ASP A 611 -8.42 -32.92 12.17
C ASP A 611 -7.37 -32.41 13.19
N GLY A 612 -7.01 -31.12 13.14
CA GLY A 612 -5.99 -30.51 13.99
C GLY A 612 -6.32 -30.53 15.48
N SER A 613 -5.72 -31.47 16.21
CA SER A 613 -5.90 -31.60 17.67
C SER A 613 -5.40 -30.35 18.41
N PRO A 614 -6.20 -29.75 19.33
CA PRO A 614 -5.78 -28.55 20.03
C PRO A 614 -4.66 -28.84 21.04
N ALA A 615 -3.62 -28.03 21.02
CA ALA A 615 -2.51 -28.12 21.96
C ALA A 615 -2.95 -27.66 23.36
N THR A 616 -2.44 -28.32 24.40
CA THR A 616 -2.63 -27.90 25.79
C THR A 616 -1.30 -27.49 26.40
N VAL A 617 -1.20 -26.23 26.81
CA VAL A 617 0.00 -25.65 27.42
C VAL A 617 -0.23 -25.45 28.91
N THR A 618 0.59 -26.10 29.72
CA THR A 618 0.53 -26.07 31.18
C THR A 618 1.61 -25.14 31.70
N VAL A 619 1.22 -23.98 32.23
CA VAL A 619 2.13 -22.99 32.81
C VAL A 619 2.11 -23.08 34.34
N LYS A 620 3.27 -23.28 34.95
CA LYS A 620 3.45 -23.47 36.40
C LYS A 620 4.43 -22.42 36.94
N SER A 621 4.07 -21.75 38.04
CA SER A 621 4.91 -20.68 38.61
C SER A 621 6.13 -21.27 39.33
N ALA A 622 7.35 -20.89 38.90
CA ALA A 622 8.61 -21.28 39.52
C ALA A 622 9.11 -20.24 40.54
N GLY A 623 8.82 -18.97 40.29
CA GLY A 623 9.15 -17.83 41.15
C GLY A 623 8.68 -16.50 40.55
N PRO A 624 9.02 -15.35 41.14
CA PRO A 624 8.72 -14.04 40.55
C PRO A 624 9.32 -13.93 39.14
N GLY A 625 8.48 -13.72 38.13
CA GLY A 625 8.87 -13.64 36.72
C GLY A 625 9.42 -14.94 36.11
N HIS A 626 9.34 -16.08 36.80
CA HIS A 626 9.93 -17.35 36.36
C HIS A 626 8.91 -18.49 36.33
N PHE A 627 8.92 -19.28 35.25
CA PHE A 627 7.90 -20.29 34.97
C PHE A 627 8.49 -21.63 34.51
N HIS A 628 7.78 -22.72 34.76
CA HIS A 628 7.93 -23.96 34.01
C HIS A 628 6.75 -24.07 33.05
N VAL A 629 7.01 -24.43 31.79
CA VAL A 629 5.98 -24.57 30.76
C VAL A 629 6.09 -25.95 30.13
N SER A 630 4.99 -26.69 30.13
CA SER A 630 4.87 -27.96 29.40
C SER A 630 3.88 -27.77 28.25
N VAL A 631 4.32 -28.00 27.02
CA VAL A 631 3.47 -27.93 25.83
C VAL A 631 3.14 -29.36 25.42
N HIS A 632 1.86 -29.69 25.39
CA HIS A 632 1.34 -30.98 24.94
C HIS A 632 0.65 -30.79 23.59
N ALA A 633 1.32 -31.17 22.52
CA ALA A 633 0.81 -31.16 21.13
C ALA A 633 0.86 -32.60 20.60
N GLN A 634 1.43 -32.84 19.41
CA GLN A 634 1.76 -34.20 18.94
C GLN A 634 2.79 -34.86 19.88
N ASP A 635 3.85 -34.10 20.22
CA ASP A 635 4.83 -34.44 21.26
C ASP A 635 4.62 -33.58 22.51
N THR A 636 5.30 -33.94 23.61
CA THR A 636 5.39 -33.10 24.82
C THR A 636 6.77 -32.44 24.93
N THR A 637 6.79 -31.11 24.99
CA THR A 637 8.01 -30.29 25.19
C THR A 637 7.98 -29.61 26.55
N HIS A 638 9.13 -29.51 27.23
CA HIS A 638 9.23 -28.93 28.58
C HIS A 638 10.29 -27.82 28.66
N PHE A 639 9.85 -26.58 28.83
CA PHE A 639 10.72 -25.43 29.11
C PHE A 639 10.78 -25.19 30.62
N ARG A 640 11.99 -25.00 31.18
CA ARG A 640 12.20 -24.92 32.64
C ARG A 640 12.83 -23.60 33.04
N SER A 641 12.30 -22.99 34.10
CA SER A 641 12.80 -21.71 34.64
C SER A 641 12.82 -20.56 33.61
N VAL A 642 11.84 -20.57 32.71
CA VAL A 642 11.61 -19.53 31.69
C VAL A 642 11.38 -18.21 32.41
N ALA A 643 12.32 -17.27 32.27
CA ALA A 643 12.09 -15.89 32.68
C ALA A 643 11.13 -15.24 31.67
N ALA A 644 10.05 -14.60 32.13
CA ALA A 644 9.08 -13.96 31.25
C ALA A 644 8.38 -12.75 31.90
N GLU A 645 8.25 -11.66 31.13
CA GLU A 645 7.56 -10.43 31.55
C GLU A 645 6.87 -9.74 30.37
N LEU A 646 5.83 -8.93 30.66
CA LEU A 646 5.20 -8.05 29.68
C LEU A 646 5.86 -6.66 29.74
N LEU A 647 6.54 -6.27 28.67
CA LEU A 647 7.13 -4.93 28.49
C LEU A 647 6.07 -3.90 28.07
N SER A 648 4.97 -4.36 27.48
CA SER A 648 3.79 -3.57 27.12
C SER A 648 2.54 -4.47 27.13
N PRO A 649 1.32 -3.92 27.01
CA PRO A 649 0.09 -4.72 26.88
C PRO A 649 0.09 -5.72 25.71
N THR A 650 0.98 -5.55 24.72
CA THR A 650 1.11 -6.43 23.55
C THR A 650 2.54 -6.95 23.32
N THR A 651 3.48 -6.74 24.26
CA THR A 651 4.89 -7.12 24.06
C THR A 651 5.37 -8.03 25.19
N LEU A 652 5.57 -9.30 24.88
CA LEU A 652 6.19 -10.28 25.77
C LEU A 652 7.72 -10.28 25.55
N SER A 653 8.48 -10.33 26.64
CA SER A 653 9.90 -10.70 26.63
C SER A 653 10.06 -12.02 27.38
N CYS A 654 10.77 -12.99 26.79
CA CYS A 654 10.95 -14.30 27.42
C CYS A 654 12.29 -14.96 27.09
N ALA A 655 12.82 -15.74 28.04
CA ALA A 655 14.02 -16.56 27.89
C ALA A 655 13.65 -18.02 27.61
N LEU A 656 13.67 -18.43 26.34
CA LEU A 656 13.41 -19.81 25.89
C LEU A 656 14.65 -20.34 25.15
N ASP A 657 15.01 -21.59 25.42
CA ASP A 657 16.14 -22.30 24.76
C ASP A 657 17.44 -21.47 24.70
N ASP A 658 17.80 -20.86 25.85
CA ASP A 658 18.91 -19.92 26.06
C ASP A 658 18.88 -18.62 25.21
N ALA A 659 17.83 -18.39 24.43
CA ALA A 659 17.57 -17.15 23.70
C ALA A 659 16.60 -16.22 24.44
N ASN A 660 16.95 -14.93 24.51
CA ASN A 660 16.06 -13.86 24.97
C ASN A 660 15.29 -13.28 23.77
N GLU A 661 14.03 -13.70 23.60
CA GLU A 661 13.15 -13.19 22.55
C GLU A 661 12.25 -12.06 23.03
N ARG A 662 11.84 -11.21 22.09
CA ARG A 662 10.77 -10.22 22.24
C ARG A 662 9.77 -10.41 21.12
N ILE A 663 8.51 -10.61 21.49
CA ILE A 663 7.46 -11.04 20.58
C ILE A 663 6.22 -10.17 20.79
N THR A 664 5.56 -9.78 19.68
CA THR A 664 4.33 -8.97 19.75
C THR A 664 3.13 -9.90 19.70
N ILE A 665 2.29 -9.84 20.74
CA ILE A 665 1.12 -10.71 20.89
C ILE A 665 -0.10 -9.81 21.17
N VAL A 666 -1.14 -9.97 20.36
CA VAL A 666 -2.37 -9.17 20.41
C VAL A 666 -3.55 -10.09 20.64
N SER A 667 -4.25 -9.90 21.76
CA SER A 667 -5.55 -10.54 22.00
C SER A 667 -6.65 -9.75 21.29
N GLN A 668 -7.35 -10.41 20.38
CA GLN A 668 -8.64 -9.99 19.85
C GLN A 668 -9.74 -10.77 20.61
N PRO A 669 -10.56 -10.11 21.45
CA PRO A 669 -11.71 -10.76 22.08
C PRO A 669 -12.78 -11.12 21.03
N PRO A 670 -13.69 -12.07 21.34
CA PRO A 670 -14.81 -12.39 20.46
C PRO A 670 -15.72 -11.16 20.24
N PRO A 671 -16.37 -11.04 19.07
CA PRO A 671 -17.30 -9.94 18.79
C PRO A 671 -18.46 -9.88 19.79
N ALA A 672 -18.81 -8.68 20.24
CA ALA A 672 -19.88 -8.49 21.22
C ALA A 672 -21.25 -8.90 20.62
N GLY A 673 -21.97 -9.77 21.34
CA GLY A 673 -23.30 -10.26 20.93
C GLY A 673 -23.29 -11.47 20.00
N VAL A 674 -22.13 -11.96 19.56
CA VAL A 674 -22.01 -13.19 18.75
C VAL A 674 -21.84 -14.41 19.66
N PRO A 675 -22.72 -15.44 19.62
CA PRO A 675 -22.55 -16.66 20.41
C PRO A 675 -21.33 -17.48 19.95
N ALA A 676 -20.63 -18.11 20.89
CA ALA A 676 -19.44 -18.91 20.62
C ALA A 676 -19.82 -20.26 19.99
N ARG A 677 -19.36 -20.55 18.77
CA ARG A 677 -19.75 -21.72 17.98
C ARG A 677 -18.57 -22.64 17.67
N ALA A 678 -18.75 -23.94 17.88
CA ALA A 678 -17.75 -24.94 17.53
C ALA A 678 -17.43 -24.90 16.02
N GLY A 679 -16.14 -24.89 15.67
CA GLY A 679 -15.69 -24.77 14.29
C GLY A 679 -15.77 -23.36 13.69
N ALA A 680 -16.06 -22.32 14.48
CA ALA A 680 -16.08 -20.92 14.01
C ALA A 680 -15.10 -20.03 14.82
N PRO A 681 -13.80 -19.99 14.45
CA PRO A 681 -12.75 -19.22 15.14
C PRO A 681 -13.09 -17.75 15.42
N THR A 682 -13.79 -17.09 14.50
CA THR A 682 -14.22 -15.69 14.59
C THR A 682 -15.20 -15.42 15.74
N THR A 683 -15.80 -16.45 16.33
CA THR A 683 -16.72 -16.35 17.48
C THR A 683 -16.03 -16.52 18.84
N MET A 684 -14.70 -16.68 18.86
CA MET A 684 -13.90 -16.96 20.06
C MET A 684 -12.80 -15.90 20.27
N GLU A 685 -12.07 -15.97 21.39
CA GLU A 685 -10.86 -15.16 21.56
C GLU A 685 -9.77 -15.65 20.60
N ARG A 686 -9.15 -14.71 19.87
CA ARG A 686 -8.01 -14.96 18.98
C ARG A 686 -6.77 -14.27 19.52
N ILE A 687 -5.64 -14.95 19.47
CA ILE A 687 -4.32 -14.49 19.89
C ILE A 687 -3.46 -14.40 18.63
N HIS A 688 -3.22 -13.18 18.15
CA HIS A 688 -2.40 -12.93 16.98
C HIS A 688 -0.95 -12.67 17.41
N ILE A 689 -0.04 -13.48 16.90
CA ILE A 689 1.37 -13.54 17.31
C ILE A 689 2.22 -13.12 16.12
N PHE A 690 3.05 -12.09 16.31
CA PHE A 690 4.00 -11.60 15.33
C PHE A 690 5.43 -11.90 15.82
N ASN A 691 6.09 -12.83 15.14
CA ASN A 691 7.49 -13.22 15.39
C ASN A 691 8.25 -13.31 14.06
N GLY A 692 9.44 -12.68 13.99
CA GLY A 692 10.28 -12.69 12.78
C GLY A 692 9.58 -12.27 11.48
N GLY A 693 8.57 -11.39 11.56
CA GLY A 693 7.74 -10.95 10.43
C GLY A 693 6.69 -11.96 9.92
N ALA A 694 6.50 -13.09 10.61
CA ALA A 694 5.39 -14.02 10.35
C ALA A 694 4.23 -13.75 11.32
N LYS A 695 2.98 -13.92 10.86
CA LYS A 695 1.76 -13.75 11.67
C LYS A 695 1.05 -15.10 11.88
N THR A 696 1.06 -15.61 13.10
CA THR A 696 0.26 -16.79 13.49
C THR A 696 -0.97 -16.34 14.27
N THR A 697 -2.18 -16.77 13.88
CA THR A 697 -3.36 -16.65 14.74
C THR A 697 -3.61 -17.97 15.45
N LEU A 698 -3.63 -17.92 16.79
CA LEU A 698 -4.20 -18.99 17.61
C LEU A 698 -5.59 -18.61 18.09
N VAL A 699 -6.44 -19.60 18.30
CA VAL A 699 -7.77 -19.51 18.89
C VAL A 699 -7.69 -20.06 20.32
N VAL A 700 -8.37 -19.43 21.26
CA VAL A 700 -8.61 -19.96 22.61
C VAL A 700 -9.99 -20.63 22.60
N PRO A 701 -10.09 -21.98 22.60
CA PRO A 701 -11.38 -22.64 22.42
C PRO A 701 -12.35 -22.34 23.56
N ALA A 702 -13.59 -21.97 23.21
CA ALA A 702 -14.65 -21.72 24.16
C ALA A 702 -14.93 -22.97 25.02
N PRO A 703 -15.21 -22.82 26.33
CA PRO A 703 -15.47 -23.96 27.19
C PRO A 703 -16.77 -24.66 26.78
N LYS A 704 -16.81 -26.00 26.90
CA LYS A 704 -17.91 -26.83 26.39
C LYS A 704 -19.31 -26.37 26.80
N TRP A 705 -19.48 -25.87 28.03
CA TRP A 705 -20.77 -25.37 28.52
C TRP A 705 -21.27 -24.10 27.80
N LEU A 706 -20.37 -23.28 27.27
CA LEU A 706 -20.71 -22.08 26.50
C LEU A 706 -21.05 -22.44 25.05
N LEU A 707 -20.40 -23.47 24.51
CA LEU A 707 -20.73 -24.03 23.19
C LEU A 707 -22.13 -24.63 23.19
N THR A 708 -22.48 -25.48 24.18
CA THR A 708 -23.83 -26.08 24.28
C THR A 708 -24.92 -25.02 24.40
N LEU A 709 -24.71 -23.98 25.23
CA LEU A 709 -25.64 -22.84 25.34
C LEU A 709 -25.81 -22.03 24.05
N SER A 710 -24.86 -22.14 23.12
CA SER A 710 -24.89 -21.44 21.83
C SER A 710 -25.48 -22.33 20.72
N GLU A 711 -25.28 -23.65 20.80
CA GLU A 711 -25.88 -24.64 19.89
C GLU A 711 -27.41 -24.69 20.06
N ASP A 712 -27.92 -24.61 21.30
CA ASP A 712 -29.35 -24.47 21.63
C ASP A 712 -30.01 -23.20 21.00
N VAL A 713 -29.20 -22.22 20.56
CA VAL A 713 -29.66 -20.96 19.94
C VAL A 713 -29.49 -20.96 18.41
N LEU A 714 -28.70 -21.88 17.86
CA LEU A 714 -28.19 -21.83 16.47
C LEU A 714 -28.55 -23.05 15.61
N SER A 715 -29.54 -23.85 16.01
CA SER A 715 -29.84 -25.18 15.44
C SER A 715 -30.51 -25.19 14.05
N ALA A 716 -30.05 -24.38 13.10
CA ALA A 716 -30.53 -24.34 11.71
C ALA A 716 -29.39 -24.13 10.69
N GLY A 717 -29.54 -24.68 9.48
CA GLY A 717 -28.69 -24.38 8.31
C GLY A 717 -27.51 -25.33 8.06
N LYS A 718 -27.77 -26.44 7.35
CA LYS A 718 -26.86 -26.99 6.33
C LYS A 718 -27.33 -26.47 4.96
N GLY A 719 -26.42 -26.35 4.00
CA GLY A 719 -26.74 -25.80 2.65
C GLY A 719 -26.83 -24.27 2.56
N ALA A 720 -26.39 -23.56 3.60
CA ALA A 720 -26.42 -22.10 3.66
C ALA A 720 -25.19 -21.44 3.00
N LEU A 721 -25.40 -20.77 1.86
CA LEU A 721 -24.42 -19.81 1.31
C LEU A 721 -24.37 -18.56 2.19
N ARG A 722 -23.15 -18.15 2.54
CA ARG A 722 -22.88 -16.99 3.40
C ARG A 722 -22.01 -15.98 2.65
N ALA A 723 -22.09 -14.71 3.04
CA ALA A 723 -21.15 -13.70 2.57
C ALA A 723 -19.73 -14.05 3.10
N PRO A 724 -18.71 -14.22 2.25
CA PRO A 724 -17.35 -14.57 2.67
C PRO A 724 -16.57 -13.37 3.23
N MET A 725 -17.15 -12.18 3.15
CA MET A 725 -16.59 -10.88 3.54
C MET A 725 -17.71 -9.84 3.56
N PRO A 726 -17.61 -8.72 4.29
CA PRO A 726 -18.60 -7.67 4.21
C PRO A 726 -18.67 -7.07 2.80
N SER A 727 -19.88 -6.86 2.28
CA SER A 727 -20.12 -6.53 0.86
C SER A 727 -21.44 -5.80 0.64
N LEU A 728 -21.55 -5.14 -0.51
CA LEU A 728 -22.82 -4.73 -1.11
C LEU A 728 -23.36 -5.87 -2.00
N VAL A 729 -24.63 -6.23 -1.88
CA VAL A 729 -25.28 -7.19 -2.78
C VAL A 729 -25.68 -6.48 -4.07
N VAL A 730 -24.99 -6.77 -5.18
CA VAL A 730 -25.28 -6.16 -6.49
C VAL A 730 -26.48 -6.86 -7.15
N GLU A 731 -26.46 -8.19 -7.18
CA GLU A 731 -27.37 -9.00 -7.98
C GLU A 731 -27.64 -10.35 -7.33
N VAL A 732 -28.85 -10.57 -6.81
CA VAL A 732 -29.36 -11.91 -6.51
C VAL A 732 -29.88 -12.54 -7.81
N ARG A 733 -29.34 -13.69 -8.20
CA ARG A 733 -29.64 -14.36 -9.48
C ARG A 733 -30.70 -15.45 -9.41
N VAL A 734 -31.10 -15.85 -8.20
CA VAL A 734 -32.00 -16.98 -7.94
C VAL A 734 -33.21 -16.55 -7.12
N LYS A 735 -34.27 -17.36 -7.13
CA LYS A 735 -35.50 -17.15 -6.36
C LYS A 735 -35.80 -18.34 -5.44
N VAL A 736 -36.59 -18.10 -4.40
CA VAL A 736 -37.12 -19.19 -3.56
C VAL A 736 -37.98 -20.13 -4.41
N GLY A 737 -37.73 -21.43 -4.29
CA GLY A 737 -38.34 -22.49 -5.12
C GLY A 737 -37.60 -22.77 -6.43
N GLU A 738 -36.52 -22.06 -6.75
CA GLU A 738 -35.70 -22.31 -7.94
C GLU A 738 -34.71 -23.45 -7.69
N ARG A 739 -34.58 -24.40 -8.63
CA ARG A 739 -33.54 -25.44 -8.57
C ARG A 739 -32.24 -24.88 -9.15
N VAL A 740 -31.13 -25.16 -8.48
CA VAL A 740 -29.79 -24.70 -8.86
C VAL A 740 -28.82 -25.87 -9.00
N GLU A 741 -27.93 -25.78 -9.99
CA GLU A 741 -26.86 -26.74 -10.23
C GLU A 741 -25.60 -26.40 -9.42
N LYS A 742 -24.79 -27.43 -9.11
CA LYS A 742 -23.47 -27.24 -8.51
C LYS A 742 -22.57 -26.41 -9.45
N GLY A 743 -22.04 -25.30 -8.94
CA GLY A 743 -21.27 -24.30 -9.68
C GLY A 743 -22.11 -23.19 -10.31
N GLN A 744 -23.44 -23.24 -10.27
CA GLN A 744 -24.31 -22.15 -10.75
C GLN A 744 -24.09 -20.86 -9.92
N ALA A 745 -24.10 -19.70 -10.58
CA ALA A 745 -23.94 -18.41 -9.90
C ALA A 745 -25.24 -17.99 -9.20
N VAL A 746 -25.14 -17.67 -7.90
CA VAL A 746 -26.29 -17.48 -7.01
C VAL A 746 -26.47 -16.01 -6.61
N VAL A 747 -25.38 -15.35 -6.20
CA VAL A 747 -25.36 -13.94 -5.78
C VAL A 747 -24.08 -13.29 -6.28
N VAL A 748 -24.16 -12.05 -6.75
CA VAL A 748 -23.02 -11.17 -7.01
C VAL A 748 -22.92 -10.15 -5.88
N LEU A 749 -21.73 -10.10 -5.28
CA LEU A 749 -21.33 -9.12 -4.27
C LEU A 749 -20.36 -8.13 -4.90
N GLU A 750 -20.47 -6.84 -4.59
CA GLU A 750 -19.39 -5.88 -4.79
C GLU A 750 -18.77 -5.57 -3.42
N SER A 751 -17.45 -5.65 -3.35
CA SER A 751 -16.70 -5.06 -2.26
C SER A 751 -15.40 -4.48 -2.80
N MET A 752 -15.10 -3.24 -2.42
CA MET A 752 -13.86 -2.55 -2.74
C MET A 752 -13.59 -2.47 -4.25
N LYS A 753 -14.63 -2.06 -5.00
CA LYS A 753 -14.70 -2.00 -6.48
C LYS A 753 -14.50 -3.34 -7.20
N THR A 754 -14.57 -4.47 -6.48
CA THR A 754 -14.37 -5.81 -7.02
C THR A 754 -15.67 -6.62 -6.93
N GLU A 755 -16.16 -7.11 -8.07
CA GLU A 755 -17.27 -8.08 -8.13
C GLU A 755 -16.78 -9.48 -7.74
N THR A 756 -17.44 -10.08 -6.75
CA THR A 756 -17.29 -11.49 -6.35
C THR A 756 -18.59 -12.23 -6.63
N VAL A 757 -18.52 -13.26 -7.48
CA VAL A 757 -19.68 -14.09 -7.85
C VAL A 757 -19.70 -15.35 -7.00
N LEU A 758 -20.62 -15.42 -6.04
CA LEU A 758 -20.87 -16.62 -5.24
C LEU A 758 -21.59 -17.67 -6.08
N ARG A 759 -21.22 -18.93 -5.87
CA ARG A 759 -21.72 -20.10 -6.60
C ARG A 759 -22.22 -21.16 -5.62
N SER A 760 -23.14 -22.00 -6.05
CA SER A 760 -23.62 -23.12 -5.23
C SER A 760 -22.59 -24.23 -5.18
N ASP A 761 -22.22 -24.69 -3.99
CA ASP A 761 -21.35 -25.87 -3.81
C ASP A 761 -22.12 -27.20 -3.92
N VAL A 762 -23.46 -27.15 -3.99
CA VAL A 762 -24.37 -28.31 -4.06
C VAL A 762 -25.36 -28.15 -5.23
N ALA A 763 -26.01 -29.23 -5.64
CA ALA A 763 -27.24 -29.15 -6.43
C ALA A 763 -28.45 -29.25 -5.48
N GLY A 764 -29.54 -28.54 -5.76
CA GLY A 764 -30.69 -28.52 -4.84
C GLY A 764 -31.69 -27.42 -5.13
N ILE A 765 -32.64 -27.22 -4.22
CA ILE A 765 -33.70 -26.21 -4.31
C ILE A 765 -33.40 -25.04 -3.37
N VAL A 766 -33.48 -23.81 -3.88
CA VAL A 766 -33.34 -22.60 -3.07
C VAL A 766 -34.53 -22.46 -2.13
N LYS A 767 -34.30 -22.72 -0.85
CA LYS A 767 -35.30 -22.74 0.23
C LYS A 767 -35.53 -21.34 0.82
N ALA A 768 -34.49 -20.52 0.90
CA ALA A 768 -34.59 -19.14 1.36
C ALA A 768 -33.59 -18.22 0.65
N VAL A 769 -33.95 -16.94 0.51
CA VAL A 769 -33.04 -15.86 0.10
C VAL A 769 -33.08 -14.80 1.21
N GLY A 770 -31.95 -14.62 1.90
CA GLY A 770 -31.80 -13.81 3.10
C GLY A 770 -31.26 -12.39 2.86
N CYS A 771 -31.15 -11.96 1.60
CA CYS A 771 -30.63 -10.65 1.18
C CYS A 771 -31.34 -10.11 -0.08
N LYS A 772 -31.08 -8.84 -0.44
CA LYS A 772 -31.67 -8.12 -1.58
C LYS A 772 -30.62 -7.32 -2.36
N ASN A 773 -30.88 -7.04 -3.64
CA ASN A 773 -30.05 -6.10 -4.41
C ASN A 773 -30.04 -4.71 -3.71
N GLY A 774 -28.86 -4.11 -3.56
CA GLY A 774 -28.63 -2.87 -2.82
C GLY A 774 -28.45 -3.05 -1.30
N GLU A 775 -28.52 -4.27 -0.76
CA GLU A 775 -28.34 -4.54 0.67
C GLU A 775 -26.86 -4.65 1.04
N MET A 776 -26.47 -4.01 2.16
CA MET A 776 -25.16 -4.22 2.78
C MET A 776 -25.22 -5.44 3.71
N VAL A 777 -24.28 -6.37 3.55
CA VAL A 777 -24.18 -7.61 4.32
C VAL A 777 -22.81 -7.74 5.01
N GLU A 778 -22.79 -8.35 6.19
CA GLU A 778 -21.60 -8.63 6.99
C GLU A 778 -21.01 -10.01 6.67
N GLU A 779 -19.75 -10.28 7.07
CA GLU A 779 -19.15 -11.62 6.97
C GLU A 779 -20.00 -12.68 7.69
N GLY A 780 -20.12 -13.88 7.11
CA GLY A 780 -20.89 -14.98 7.69
C GLY A 780 -22.41 -14.82 7.62
N ARG A 781 -22.92 -13.65 7.22
CA ARG A 781 -24.35 -13.41 6.98
C ARG A 781 -24.87 -14.42 5.96
N GLU A 782 -25.96 -15.10 6.31
CA GLU A 782 -26.66 -16.00 5.40
C GLU A 782 -27.32 -15.21 4.26
N LEU A 783 -27.04 -15.63 3.03
CA LEU A 783 -27.53 -15.00 1.80
C LEU A 783 -28.56 -15.88 1.10
N VAL A 784 -28.31 -17.18 1.01
CA VAL A 784 -29.21 -18.15 0.37
C VAL A 784 -29.12 -19.49 1.11
N GLU A 785 -30.26 -20.06 1.50
CA GLU A 785 -30.34 -21.44 1.99
C GLU A 785 -30.75 -22.35 0.81
N ILE A 786 -29.97 -23.39 0.53
CA ILE A 786 -30.25 -24.40 -0.49
C ILE A 786 -30.49 -25.74 0.21
N GLU A 787 -31.64 -26.33 -0.04
CA GLU A 787 -31.92 -27.72 0.34
C GLU A 787 -31.27 -28.63 -0.71
N GLU A 788 -30.16 -29.25 -0.32
CA GLU A 788 -29.36 -30.15 -1.18
C GLU A 788 -30.21 -31.35 -1.65
N ASP A 789 -30.13 -31.67 -2.94
CA ASP A 789 -30.76 -32.85 -3.50
C ASP A 789 -30.18 -34.10 -2.77
N GLY A 790 -31.06 -34.90 -2.17
CA GLY A 790 -30.66 -36.09 -1.40
C GLY A 790 -29.83 -37.08 -2.24
N PRO A 791 -28.98 -37.90 -1.59
CA PRO A 791 -28.12 -38.84 -2.31
C PRO A 791 -28.95 -39.76 -3.21
N SER A 792 -28.56 -39.87 -4.48
CA SER A 792 -29.22 -40.72 -5.46
C SER A 792 -29.21 -42.18 -5.01
N GLU A 793 -30.39 -42.80 -4.94
CA GLU A 793 -30.54 -44.24 -4.73
C GLU A 793 -30.21 -45.02 -6.02
N ASP A 794 -28.91 -45.26 -6.24
CA ASP A 794 -28.31 -46.16 -7.25
C ASP A 794 -27.38 -47.19 -6.57
#